data_AF-A0A3R6VWM6-F1
#
_entry.id   AF-A0A3R6VWM6-F1
#
_cell.length_a   1.000
_cell.length_b   1.000
_cell.length_c   1.000
_cell.angle_alpha   90.00
_cell.angle_beta   90.00
_cell.angle_gamma   90.00
#
_symmetry.space_group_name_H-M   'P 1'
#
loop_
_entity.id
_entity.type
_entity.pdbx_description
1 polymer ?
#
loop_
_entity_poly.entity_id
_entity_poly.type
_entity_poly.pdbx_seq_one_letter_code
_entity_poly.pdbx_strand_id
1 'polypeptide(L)'
;MPSLRGLHRWCGVGLSLFFTNFFRHHIRVIEQPITRPSDEAHIALLTGFQYLISISEVDDENIFKICLDYWHLLTRDLYSLDQNQAQSHGMNVLALTRRGTNSASVAAFSLSWTFVRVSFHVSAMQTNVHPSTQSFQNNFTDGVAHTVAAEPDPLSRKSLLKVILSRLRVVMISKMVKPSEVLIVEDENGEIVRETTKDTEALSQYKTMHEGLVYLTHLDYDDTETIMLEKLTDQVEGNGWYVAFAWLRPMHLYFLGFWSWNNLNTLCWAIGSISGAMSEENEKRFLVTVIKDLLGLCEMKRGKDNKAVVASNIMYVVGQYPRFLRAHWKFLKTVVNKLFEFMHELHPGVQDMACDTFLKIAQKCRRKFVVLQPGEPYPFVEELMMELPKTVSDLEPHQLHTFYEAVASMLAAETVPARKDTLVAELMKLPNAAWQNLMQQAAQNVDVLFDPQAVKEIVKIIRTNGNVCKAIGPNGFNSQMGAIFQDLLNVYRTYTQRIAQRVAHGGEHATKTSEVRSLRNAKKESLRLFEAFVEHSSADENGRQTIARHFLPLLLEVVLSDYKTTVANAKESEVLTLLATCISKLKHAVAPSAPGMLEAVFECTLEMITRNFEDFPEHRVNFFKLLKAVNEFCVEALFNIPAEHFKLVVDSIVWAFKHTERTVADTVSQHLRASAQVRAFVVGCFDMTKDLPAFKKHLRDFLVNIKEFAGEDNADLFLEENLAMSQERLHQDTIARLAVPGLVNLYERPDGNADDMSDL
;
A
#
# COMPACT_ATOMS: atom_id res chain seq x y z
N MET A 1 -9.38 -41.35 -25.30
CA MET A 1 -9.90 -41.63 -23.94
C MET A 1 -9.82 -40.36 -23.09
N PRO A 2 -10.88 -39.56 -23.02
CA PRO A 2 -11.05 -38.53 -22.01
C PRO A 2 -11.81 -39.15 -20.82
N SER A 3 -11.12 -39.75 -19.83
CA SER A 3 -11.85 -40.16 -18.60
C SER A 3 -11.04 -40.44 -17.33
N LEU A 4 -9.72 -40.65 -17.34
CA LEU A 4 -8.99 -40.89 -16.07
C LEU A 4 -8.64 -39.58 -15.34
N ARG A 5 -8.06 -38.58 -16.03
CA ARG A 5 -7.75 -37.27 -15.40
C ARG A 5 -9.01 -36.52 -14.95
N GLY A 6 -10.12 -36.66 -15.69
CA GLY A 6 -11.42 -36.15 -15.30
C GLY A 6 -11.90 -36.80 -14.00
N LEU A 7 -11.99 -38.13 -13.94
CA LEU A 7 -12.47 -38.83 -12.73
C LEU A 7 -11.63 -38.51 -11.49
N HIS A 8 -10.31 -38.44 -11.62
CA HIS A 8 -9.40 -38.07 -10.51
C HIS A 8 -9.64 -36.64 -10.01
N ARG A 9 -9.87 -35.68 -10.93
CA ARG A 9 -10.16 -34.29 -10.58
C ARG A 9 -11.53 -34.14 -9.91
N TRP A 10 -12.55 -34.83 -10.42
CA TRP A 10 -13.90 -34.85 -9.84
C TRP A 10 -13.92 -35.51 -8.45
N CYS A 11 -13.21 -36.62 -8.25
CA CYS A 11 -13.05 -37.24 -6.93
C CYS A 11 -12.28 -36.32 -5.97
N GLY A 12 -11.23 -35.63 -6.43
CA GLY A 12 -10.45 -34.69 -5.63
C GLY A 12 -11.29 -33.51 -5.11
N VAL A 13 -12.08 -32.88 -5.98
CA VAL A 13 -13.00 -31.80 -5.60
C VAL A 13 -14.11 -32.29 -4.68
N GLY A 14 -14.69 -33.47 -4.95
CA GLY A 14 -15.71 -34.06 -4.09
C GLY A 14 -15.21 -34.36 -2.68
N LEU A 15 -14.00 -34.92 -2.55
CA LEU A 15 -13.38 -35.20 -1.25
C LEU A 15 -12.97 -33.91 -0.51
N SER A 16 -12.42 -32.91 -1.20
CA SER A 16 -12.07 -31.64 -0.57
C SER A 16 -13.31 -30.93 -0.02
N LEU A 17 -14.40 -30.88 -0.78
CA LEU A 17 -15.68 -30.33 -0.33
C LEU A 17 -16.28 -31.12 0.84
N PHE A 18 -16.17 -32.46 0.83
CA PHE A 18 -16.66 -33.28 1.93
C PHE A 18 -15.91 -32.98 3.23
N PHE A 19 -14.58 -33.08 3.23
CA PHE A 19 -13.78 -32.87 4.45
C PHE A 19 -13.91 -31.43 4.97
N THR A 20 -13.80 -30.43 4.10
CA THR A 20 -13.90 -29.02 4.51
C THR A 20 -15.27 -28.67 5.07
N ASN A 21 -16.37 -29.14 4.44
CA ASN A 21 -17.71 -28.89 4.98
C ASN A 21 -17.99 -29.67 6.26
N PHE A 22 -17.58 -30.94 6.33
CA PHE A 22 -17.74 -31.73 7.54
C PHE A 22 -17.00 -31.10 8.72
N PHE A 23 -15.72 -30.74 8.54
CA PHE A 23 -14.97 -30.12 9.62
C PHE A 23 -15.48 -28.71 9.96
N ARG A 24 -15.95 -27.92 8.99
CA ARG A 24 -16.51 -26.60 9.27
C ARG A 24 -17.73 -26.66 10.19
N HIS A 25 -18.60 -27.64 10.02
CA HIS A 25 -19.89 -27.69 10.73
C HIS A 25 -19.94 -28.71 11.89
N HIS A 26 -19.11 -29.76 11.84
CA HIS A 26 -19.25 -30.94 12.71
C HIS A 26 -17.96 -31.40 13.38
N ILE A 27 -16.86 -30.65 13.31
CA ILE A 27 -15.58 -31.05 13.93
C ILE A 27 -15.70 -31.35 15.44
N ARG A 28 -16.59 -30.65 16.15
CA ARG A 28 -16.85 -30.88 17.58
C ARG A 28 -17.33 -32.29 17.90
N VAL A 29 -17.98 -32.99 16.96
CA VAL A 29 -18.42 -34.39 17.14
C VAL A 29 -17.22 -35.33 17.30
N ILE A 30 -16.09 -35.01 16.65
CA ILE A 30 -14.85 -35.78 16.75
C ILE A 30 -13.98 -35.28 17.91
N GLU A 31 -13.99 -33.97 18.20
CA GLU A 31 -13.17 -33.38 19.26
C GLU A 31 -13.69 -33.68 20.68
N GLN A 32 -15.01 -33.71 20.90
CA GLN A 32 -15.60 -33.90 22.24
C GLN A 32 -15.26 -35.25 22.90
N PRO A 33 -15.22 -36.38 22.18
CA PRO A 33 -14.85 -37.67 22.77
C PRO A 33 -13.36 -37.81 23.12
N ILE A 34 -12.51 -36.85 22.76
CA ILE A 34 -11.06 -36.92 23.00
C ILE A 34 -10.79 -36.67 24.48
N THR A 35 -10.27 -37.69 25.16
CA THR A 35 -9.94 -37.65 26.59
C THR A 35 -8.44 -37.74 26.84
N ARG A 36 -7.69 -38.32 25.91
CA ARG A 36 -6.22 -38.44 25.99
C ARG A 36 -5.60 -38.34 24.60
N PRO A 37 -4.35 -37.87 24.48
CA PRO A 37 -3.63 -37.97 23.22
C PRO A 37 -3.57 -39.42 22.77
N SER A 38 -3.85 -39.64 21.49
CA SER A 38 -3.79 -40.94 20.80
C SER A 38 -4.91 -41.92 21.17
N ASP A 39 -6.05 -41.44 21.68
CA ASP A 39 -7.28 -42.25 21.66
C ASP A 39 -7.86 -42.40 20.24
N GLU A 40 -8.84 -43.28 20.10
CA GLU A 40 -9.44 -43.61 18.80
C GLU A 40 -10.02 -42.36 18.10
N ALA A 41 -10.67 -41.47 18.85
CA ALA A 41 -11.21 -40.22 18.33
C ALA A 41 -10.11 -39.26 17.87
N HIS A 42 -9.01 -39.15 18.63
CA HIS A 42 -7.84 -38.35 18.24
C HIS A 42 -7.17 -38.90 16.98
N ILE A 43 -7.00 -40.23 16.88
CA ILE A 43 -6.44 -40.88 15.69
C ILE A 43 -7.33 -40.63 14.47
N ALA A 44 -8.66 -40.73 14.62
CA ALA A 44 -9.60 -40.43 13.55
C ALA A 44 -9.53 -38.96 13.10
N LEU A 45 -9.42 -38.02 14.05
CA LEU A 45 -9.23 -36.59 13.77
C LEU A 45 -7.94 -36.34 12.96
N LEU A 46 -6.82 -36.88 13.45
CA LEU A 46 -5.53 -36.75 12.77
C LEU A 46 -5.55 -37.39 11.39
N THR A 47 -6.18 -38.55 11.24
CA THR A 47 -6.32 -39.24 9.95
C THR A 47 -7.14 -38.42 8.96
N GLY A 48 -8.24 -37.82 9.41
CA GLY A 48 -9.07 -36.94 8.58
C GLY A 48 -8.31 -35.69 8.11
N PHE A 49 -7.58 -35.03 9.02
CA PHE A 49 -6.72 -33.90 8.65
C PHE A 49 -5.54 -34.32 7.77
N GLN A 50 -5.00 -35.52 7.97
CA GLN A 50 -3.95 -36.07 7.14
C GLN A 50 -4.42 -36.27 5.69
N TYR A 51 -5.66 -36.72 5.49
CA TYR A 51 -6.27 -36.73 4.14
C TYR A 51 -6.39 -35.32 3.58
N LEU A 52 -6.87 -34.35 4.36
CA LEU A 52 -7.02 -32.97 3.88
C LEU A 52 -5.67 -32.34 3.50
N ILE A 53 -4.59 -32.63 4.22
CA ILE A 53 -3.22 -32.23 3.85
C ILE A 53 -2.81 -32.87 2.53
N SER A 54 -2.99 -34.17 2.37
CA SER A 54 -2.64 -34.86 1.12
C SER A 54 -3.47 -34.39 -0.07
N ILE A 55 -4.72 -33.97 0.15
CA ILE A 55 -5.56 -33.32 -0.87
C ILE A 55 -5.02 -31.92 -1.20
N SER A 56 -4.52 -31.18 -0.21
CA SER A 56 -3.93 -29.84 -0.39
C SER A 56 -2.59 -29.89 -1.15
N GLU A 57 -1.89 -31.02 -1.12
CA GLU A 57 -0.65 -31.25 -1.88
C GLU A 57 -0.91 -31.51 -3.38
N VAL A 58 -2.15 -31.81 -3.77
CA VAL A 58 -2.53 -32.04 -5.18
C VAL A 58 -2.29 -30.78 -6.00
N ASP A 59 -1.72 -30.96 -7.19
CA ASP A 59 -1.45 -29.86 -8.12
C ASP A 59 -2.71 -29.43 -8.90
N ASP A 60 -3.65 -28.82 -8.17
CA ASP A 60 -4.87 -28.24 -8.72
C ASP A 60 -5.30 -27.01 -7.92
N GLU A 61 -5.36 -25.86 -8.59
CA GLU A 61 -5.68 -24.57 -7.96
C GLU A 61 -7.06 -24.52 -7.31
N ASN A 62 -8.08 -25.14 -7.92
CA ASN A 62 -9.44 -25.14 -7.39
C ASN A 62 -9.54 -25.99 -6.13
N ILE A 63 -8.91 -27.17 -6.13
CA ILE A 63 -8.84 -28.04 -4.95
C ILE A 63 -8.10 -27.32 -3.82
N PHE A 64 -6.95 -26.71 -4.13
CA PHE A 64 -6.16 -25.99 -3.15
C PHE A 64 -6.92 -24.79 -2.57
N LYS A 65 -7.66 -24.02 -3.39
CA LYS A 65 -8.50 -22.90 -2.93
C LYS A 65 -9.56 -23.34 -1.93
N ILE A 66 -10.25 -24.45 -2.20
CA ILE A 66 -11.25 -25.03 -1.26
C ILE A 66 -10.59 -25.40 0.07
N CYS A 67 -9.43 -26.07 0.03
CA CYS A 67 -8.69 -26.44 1.23
C CYS A 67 -8.17 -25.21 1.98
N LEU A 68 -7.63 -24.21 1.27
CA LEU A 68 -7.07 -22.98 1.81
C LEU A 68 -8.11 -22.17 2.58
N ASP A 69 -9.33 -22.04 2.06
CA ASP A 69 -10.44 -21.35 2.75
C ASP A 69 -10.76 -22.01 4.10
N TYR A 70 -10.66 -23.33 4.17
CA TYR A 70 -10.84 -24.06 5.41
C TYR A 70 -9.63 -23.92 6.34
N TRP A 71 -8.40 -24.02 5.82
CA TRP A 71 -7.19 -23.87 6.62
C TRP A 71 -7.08 -22.48 7.25
N HIS A 72 -7.39 -21.43 6.50
CA HIS A 72 -7.46 -20.05 7.01
C HIS A 72 -8.48 -19.92 8.15
N LEU A 73 -9.68 -20.50 7.98
CA LEU A 73 -10.69 -20.55 9.03
C LEU A 73 -10.16 -21.26 10.28
N LEU A 74 -9.56 -22.44 10.13
CA LEU A 74 -9.05 -23.24 11.25
C LEU A 74 -7.93 -22.51 12.00
N THR A 75 -6.95 -21.96 11.29
CA THR A 75 -5.78 -21.30 11.92
C THR A 75 -6.18 -20.00 12.61
N ARG A 76 -7.09 -19.21 12.02
CA ARG A 76 -7.69 -18.04 12.67
C ARG A 76 -8.44 -18.42 13.95
N ASP A 77 -9.26 -19.46 13.89
CA ASP A 77 -10.03 -19.91 15.05
C ASP A 77 -9.09 -20.39 16.17
N LEU A 78 -8.07 -21.19 15.84
CA LEU A 78 -7.05 -21.63 16.81
C LEU A 78 -6.29 -20.46 17.43
N TYR A 79 -5.88 -19.47 16.63
CA TYR A 79 -5.23 -18.27 17.12
C TYR A 79 -6.12 -17.49 18.09
N SER A 80 -7.40 -17.28 17.74
CA SER A 80 -8.35 -16.57 18.61
C SER A 80 -8.55 -17.27 19.97
N LEU A 81 -8.55 -18.60 19.98
CA LEU A 81 -8.64 -19.40 21.21
C LEU A 81 -7.41 -19.22 22.09
N ASP A 82 -6.20 -19.25 21.50
CA ASP A 82 -4.93 -19.04 22.21
C ASP A 82 -4.88 -17.64 22.85
N GLN A 83 -5.34 -16.61 22.12
CA GLN A 83 -5.41 -15.23 22.62
C GLN A 83 -6.39 -15.09 23.80
N ASN A 84 -7.58 -15.68 23.70
CA ASN A 84 -8.58 -15.64 24.77
C ASN A 84 -8.11 -16.38 26.03
N GLN A 85 -7.41 -17.50 25.87
CA GLN A 85 -6.82 -18.23 26.99
C GLN A 85 -5.73 -17.38 27.66
N ALA A 86 -4.84 -16.74 26.90
CA ALA A 86 -3.80 -15.86 27.45
C ALA A 86 -4.40 -14.66 28.23
N GLN A 87 -5.48 -14.05 27.74
CA GLN A 87 -6.18 -12.95 28.42
C GLN A 87 -6.80 -13.39 29.76
N SER A 88 -7.42 -14.57 29.81
CA SER A 88 -8.03 -15.10 31.03
C SER A 88 -6.99 -15.41 32.14
N HIS A 89 -5.81 -15.92 31.77
CA HIS A 89 -4.71 -16.16 32.70
C HIS A 89 -4.12 -14.85 33.24
N GLY A 90 -3.96 -13.81 32.41
CA GLY A 90 -3.51 -12.49 32.85
C GLY A 90 -4.44 -11.82 33.86
N MET A 91 -5.77 -11.95 33.67
CA MET A 91 -6.76 -11.48 34.64
C MET A 91 -6.73 -12.26 35.96
N ASN A 92 -6.51 -13.58 35.92
CA ASN A 92 -6.42 -14.42 37.11
C ASN A 92 -5.15 -14.13 37.94
N VAL A 93 -4.02 -13.85 37.29
CA VAL A 93 -2.77 -13.44 37.96
C VAL A 93 -2.92 -12.08 38.66
N LEU A 94 -3.64 -11.13 38.04
CA LEU A 94 -4.01 -9.85 38.66
C LEU A 94 -4.99 -10.01 39.83
N ALA A 95 -5.94 -10.96 39.73
CA ALA A 95 -6.88 -11.26 40.80
C ALA A 95 -6.19 -11.93 42.02
N LEU A 96 -5.15 -12.74 41.77
CA LEU A 96 -4.31 -13.34 42.82
C LEU A 96 -3.38 -12.31 43.48
N THR A 97 -2.80 -11.38 42.73
CA THR A 97 -2.03 -10.25 43.31
C THR A 97 -2.91 -9.28 44.10
N ARG A 98 -4.20 -9.11 43.73
CA ARG A 98 -5.19 -8.37 44.54
C ARG A 98 -5.56 -9.01 45.87
N ARG A 99 -5.33 -10.32 46.05
CA ARG A 99 -5.55 -11.00 47.36
C ARG A 99 -4.36 -10.85 48.32
N GLY A 100 -3.24 -10.27 47.87
CA GLY A 100 -2.01 -10.13 48.66
C GLY A 100 -1.74 -8.74 49.26
N THR A 101 -2.53 -7.70 48.94
CA THR A 101 -2.26 -6.33 49.41
C THR A 101 -3.50 -5.65 49.99
N ASN A 102 -3.60 -5.63 51.32
CA ASN A 102 -4.46 -4.69 52.04
C ASN A 102 -3.71 -3.36 52.22
N SER A 103 -4.02 -2.35 51.40
CA SER A 103 -4.17 -0.95 51.82
C SER A 103 -4.38 -0.03 50.61
N ALA A 104 -5.09 1.07 50.87
CA ALA A 104 -5.71 1.96 49.92
C ALA A 104 -4.74 2.63 48.93
N SER A 105 -5.00 2.42 47.63
CA SER A 105 -4.79 3.38 46.53
C SER A 105 -5.29 2.74 45.22
N VAL A 106 -6.59 2.78 44.95
CA VAL A 106 -7.16 2.35 43.66
C VAL A 106 -8.13 3.41 43.15
N ALA A 107 -7.58 4.46 42.56
CA ALA A 107 -8.33 5.38 41.71
C ALA A 107 -7.35 6.05 40.73
N ALA A 108 -6.99 5.32 39.66
CA ALA A 108 -6.53 5.82 38.34
C ALA A 108 -5.74 4.74 37.61
N PHE A 109 -6.39 3.73 37.04
CA PHE A 109 -5.82 2.91 35.95
C PHE A 109 -6.97 2.19 35.24
N SER A 110 -7.73 2.96 34.46
CA SER A 110 -8.53 2.45 33.35
C SER A 110 -8.14 3.33 32.18
N LEU A 111 -7.36 2.75 31.27
CA LEU A 111 -6.94 3.17 29.92
C LEU A 111 -5.45 2.82 29.72
N SER A 112 -5.19 2.02 28.68
CA SER A 112 -3.91 1.45 28.23
C SER A 112 -3.53 0.08 28.82
N TRP A 113 -4.01 -0.98 28.15
CA TRP A 113 -3.46 -2.34 28.24
C TRP A 113 -2.98 -2.78 26.84
N THR A 114 -1.92 -2.11 26.38
CA THR A 114 -1.12 -2.54 25.21
C THR A 114 0.35 -2.78 25.60
N PHE A 115 0.71 -2.70 26.89
CA PHE A 115 2.10 -2.57 27.35
C PHE A 115 2.63 -3.71 28.27
N VAL A 116 1.89 -4.78 28.52
CA VAL A 116 2.29 -5.81 29.53
C VAL A 116 3.14 -6.95 28.93
N ARG A 117 4.13 -6.62 28.10
CA ARG A 117 5.20 -7.59 27.76
C ARG A 117 6.62 -7.02 27.69
N VAL A 118 6.86 -5.77 28.11
CA VAL A 118 8.18 -5.11 27.92
C VAL A 118 8.91 -4.73 29.21
N SER A 119 8.32 -4.81 30.40
CA SER A 119 9.01 -4.37 31.63
C SER A 119 9.33 -5.50 32.60
N PHE A 120 10.32 -6.33 32.26
CA PHE A 120 11.12 -7.10 33.22
C PHE A 120 12.55 -7.30 32.74
N HIS A 121 13.23 -6.22 32.38
CA HIS A 121 14.67 -6.07 32.59
C HIS A 121 15.00 -4.58 32.49
N VAL A 122 15.95 -4.12 33.31
CA VAL A 122 16.40 -2.73 33.50
C VAL A 122 15.73 -2.04 34.69
N SER A 123 16.28 -2.30 35.88
CA SER A 123 16.49 -1.24 36.88
C SER A 123 17.57 -1.71 37.87
N ALA A 124 18.85 -1.40 37.59
CA ALA A 124 19.92 -1.36 38.58
C ALA A 124 21.24 -0.83 37.98
N MET A 125 21.33 0.49 37.77
CA MET A 125 22.57 1.29 37.73
C MET A 125 22.06 2.73 38.00
N GLN A 126 22.44 3.49 39.02
CA GLN A 126 23.73 3.66 39.71
C GLN A 126 23.47 4.12 41.16
N THR A 127 24.35 3.79 42.10
CA THR A 127 25.24 4.74 42.80
C THR A 127 25.95 4.04 43.97
N ASN A 128 27.28 4.14 43.96
CA ASN A 128 28.18 3.71 45.02
C ASN A 128 28.04 4.61 46.25
N VAL A 129 27.68 4.06 47.41
CA VAL A 129 28.17 4.50 48.73
C VAL A 129 28.18 3.31 49.71
N HIS A 130 29.36 2.96 50.22
CA HIS A 130 29.58 2.22 51.48
C HIS A 130 30.13 3.21 52.53
N PRO A 131 30.23 2.94 53.85
CA PRO A 131 30.00 1.66 54.56
C PRO A 131 29.18 1.78 55.88
N SER A 132 28.71 0.65 56.43
CA SER A 132 29.00 0.16 57.80
C SER A 132 27.93 -0.83 58.34
N THR A 133 28.41 -2.05 58.59
CA THR A 133 28.20 -2.92 59.76
C THR A 133 26.84 -2.89 60.49
N GLN A 134 26.07 -3.98 60.40
CA GLN A 134 25.78 -4.82 61.57
C GLN A 134 25.12 -6.16 61.18
N SER A 135 25.66 -7.18 61.83
CA SER A 135 25.36 -8.60 61.84
C SER A 135 23.92 -8.94 62.24
N PHE A 136 23.31 -9.94 61.59
CA PHE A 136 22.65 -11.05 62.29
C PHE A 136 22.70 -12.32 61.43
N GLN A 137 23.33 -13.36 61.98
CA GLN A 137 23.41 -14.72 61.46
C GLN A 137 22.05 -15.42 61.58
N ASN A 138 21.69 -16.26 60.61
CA ASN A 138 21.52 -17.70 60.87
C ASN A 138 21.27 -18.53 59.59
N ASN A 139 22.21 -19.44 59.36
CA ASN A 139 22.08 -20.83 58.91
C ASN A 139 21.41 -21.15 57.56
N PHE A 140 22.27 -21.25 56.54
CA PHE A 140 22.16 -22.20 55.43
C PHE A 140 22.43 -23.62 55.95
N THR A 141 21.53 -24.56 55.63
CA THR A 141 21.87 -25.99 55.48
C THR A 141 21.21 -26.52 54.22
N ASP A 142 22.01 -27.25 53.47
CA ASP A 142 21.76 -27.87 52.18
C ASP A 142 20.44 -28.64 52.08
N GLY A 143 19.71 -28.38 51.00
CA GLY A 143 18.54 -29.14 50.58
C GLY A 143 18.51 -29.18 49.06
N VAL A 144 19.04 -30.26 48.50
CA VAL A 144 18.94 -30.63 47.08
C VAL A 144 17.46 -30.67 46.70
N ALA A 145 16.98 -29.63 46.03
CA ALA A 145 15.64 -29.61 45.45
C ALA A 145 15.68 -30.31 44.09
N HIS A 146 15.17 -31.53 44.09
CA HIS A 146 14.78 -32.28 42.91
C HIS A 146 14.03 -31.39 41.91
N THR A 147 14.41 -31.51 40.65
CA THR A 147 13.64 -31.10 39.47
C THR A 147 12.18 -31.45 39.65
N VAL A 148 11.33 -30.45 39.89
CA VAL A 148 9.89 -30.58 39.76
C VAL A 148 9.63 -30.75 38.26
N ALA A 149 9.17 -31.95 37.88
CA ALA A 149 8.69 -32.23 36.54
C ALA A 149 7.64 -31.17 36.16
N ALA A 150 7.79 -30.55 34.99
CA ALA A 150 6.79 -29.68 34.42
C ALA A 150 5.44 -30.41 34.40
N GLU A 151 4.39 -29.80 34.95
CA GLU A 151 3.02 -30.31 34.82
C GLU A 151 2.69 -30.51 33.33
N PRO A 152 1.99 -31.58 32.95
CA PRO A 152 1.58 -31.78 31.57
C PRO A 152 0.64 -30.66 31.15
N ASP A 153 1.01 -29.97 30.07
CA ASP A 153 0.22 -28.94 29.40
C ASP A 153 -1.25 -29.42 29.28
N PRO A 154 -2.26 -28.63 29.70
CA PRO A 154 -3.65 -29.04 29.57
C PRO A 154 -3.96 -29.39 28.10
N LEU A 155 -4.77 -30.44 27.88
CA LEU A 155 -5.22 -30.88 26.56
C LEU A 155 -5.87 -29.73 25.79
N SER A 156 -5.07 -28.99 25.04
CA SER A 156 -5.50 -27.86 24.23
C SER A 156 -5.73 -28.33 22.80
N ARG A 157 -6.69 -27.71 22.12
CA ARG A 157 -6.97 -28.00 20.69
C ARG A 157 -5.71 -27.84 19.82
N LYS A 158 -4.83 -26.90 20.20
CA LYS A 158 -3.51 -26.66 19.59
C LYS A 158 -2.56 -27.85 19.77
N SER A 159 -2.46 -28.41 20.98
CA SER A 159 -1.53 -29.53 21.24
C SER A 159 -1.95 -30.81 20.52
N LEU A 160 -3.25 -31.07 20.39
CA LEU A 160 -3.78 -32.20 19.61
C LEU A 160 -3.41 -32.09 18.12
N LEU A 161 -3.42 -30.89 17.56
CA LEU A 161 -3.17 -30.67 16.13
C LEU A 161 -1.71 -30.36 15.77
N LYS A 162 -0.78 -30.42 16.73
CA LYS A 162 0.63 -30.00 16.54
C LYS A 162 1.29 -30.58 15.29
N VAL A 163 1.15 -31.89 15.06
CA VAL A 163 1.75 -32.58 13.90
C VAL A 163 1.11 -32.13 12.58
N ILE A 164 -0.21 -31.91 12.58
CA ILE A 164 -0.96 -31.42 11.41
C ILE A 164 -0.55 -29.98 11.09
N LEU A 165 -0.44 -29.11 12.10
CA LEU A 165 -0.03 -27.71 11.91
C LEU A 165 1.39 -27.59 11.34
N SER A 166 2.33 -28.42 11.81
CA SER A 166 3.70 -28.44 11.26
C SER A 166 3.71 -28.86 9.78
N ARG A 167 2.96 -29.90 9.42
CA ARG A 167 2.79 -30.29 8.00
C ARG A 167 2.06 -29.23 7.16
N LEU A 168 1.07 -28.57 7.73
CA LEU A 168 0.34 -27.49 7.05
C LEU A 168 1.28 -26.31 6.75
N ARG A 169 2.21 -25.95 7.65
CA ARG A 169 3.25 -24.95 7.36
C ARG A 169 4.07 -25.32 6.14
N VAL A 170 4.50 -26.59 6.04
CA VAL A 170 5.24 -27.08 4.86
C VAL A 170 4.43 -26.88 3.58
N VAL A 171 3.15 -27.24 3.57
CA VAL A 171 2.26 -27.06 2.41
C VAL A 171 2.08 -25.57 2.06
N MET A 172 1.77 -24.74 3.05
CA MET A 172 1.57 -23.29 2.86
C MET A 172 2.82 -22.60 2.30
N ILE A 173 4.01 -22.97 2.80
CA ILE A 173 5.28 -22.45 2.31
C ILE A 173 5.55 -22.94 0.87
N SER A 174 5.35 -24.23 0.60
CA SER A 174 5.65 -24.82 -0.71
C SER A 174 4.66 -24.46 -1.82
N LYS A 175 3.46 -23.99 -1.48
CA LYS A 175 2.42 -23.58 -2.44
C LYS A 175 2.21 -22.06 -2.47
N MET A 176 3.08 -21.29 -1.81
CA MET A 176 2.90 -19.84 -1.68
C MET A 176 2.76 -19.18 -3.05
N VAL A 177 1.71 -18.38 -3.22
CA VAL A 177 1.43 -17.68 -4.48
C VAL A 177 2.31 -16.44 -4.61
N LYS A 178 2.61 -16.06 -5.85
CA LYS A 178 3.42 -14.88 -6.17
C LYS A 178 2.80 -13.59 -5.61
N PRO A 179 3.55 -12.77 -4.86
CA PRO A 179 3.10 -11.46 -4.38
C PRO A 179 3.11 -10.42 -5.52
N SER A 180 2.38 -9.32 -5.33
CA SER A 180 2.22 -8.27 -6.35
C SER A 180 3.51 -7.51 -6.69
N GLU A 181 4.50 -7.58 -5.81
CA GLU A 181 5.76 -6.83 -5.91
C GLU A 181 6.86 -7.57 -6.65
N VAL A 182 6.65 -8.86 -6.92
CA VAL A 182 7.55 -9.65 -7.75
C VAL A 182 7.08 -9.55 -9.19
N LEU A 183 7.82 -8.75 -9.98
CA LEU A 183 7.51 -8.39 -11.36
C LEU A 183 8.08 -9.37 -12.38
N ILE A 184 8.89 -10.33 -11.93
CA ILE A 184 9.60 -11.28 -12.78
C ILE A 184 8.90 -12.64 -12.69
N VAL A 185 8.58 -13.23 -13.84
CA VAL A 185 7.89 -14.52 -13.96
C VAL A 185 8.56 -15.40 -15.01
N GLU A 186 8.41 -16.70 -14.87
CA GLU A 186 8.76 -17.68 -15.90
C GLU A 186 7.59 -17.80 -16.88
N ASP A 187 7.83 -17.63 -18.17
CA ASP A 187 6.82 -17.78 -19.21
C ASP A 187 6.60 -19.26 -19.61
N GLU A 188 5.66 -19.52 -20.52
CA GLU A 188 5.37 -20.88 -21.01
C GLU A 188 6.57 -21.55 -21.70
N ASN A 189 7.56 -20.76 -22.14
CA ASN A 189 8.77 -21.24 -22.81
C ASN A 189 9.91 -21.52 -21.81
N GLY A 190 9.73 -21.20 -20.52
CA GLY A 190 10.77 -21.29 -19.49
C GLY A 190 11.73 -20.11 -19.48
N GLU A 191 11.38 -18.98 -20.11
CA GLU A 191 12.17 -17.75 -20.10
C GLU A 191 11.70 -16.80 -18.99
N ILE A 192 12.66 -16.09 -18.40
CA ILE A 192 12.40 -15.12 -17.34
C ILE A 192 12.02 -13.77 -17.96
N VAL A 193 10.75 -13.38 -17.78
CA VAL A 193 10.14 -12.17 -18.37
C VAL A 193 9.52 -11.26 -17.32
N ARG A 194 9.30 -10.00 -17.71
CA ARG A 194 8.60 -9.01 -16.88
C ARG A 194 7.09 -9.14 -17.06
N GLU A 195 6.37 -9.38 -15.98
CA GLU A 195 4.92 -9.36 -15.96
C GLU A 195 4.39 -7.92 -16.12
N THR A 196 3.42 -7.74 -17.01
CA THR A 196 2.82 -6.42 -17.32
C THR A 196 1.41 -6.24 -16.74
N THR A 197 0.74 -7.33 -16.39
CA THR A 197 -0.63 -7.37 -15.90
C THR A 197 -0.73 -8.10 -14.57
N LYS A 198 -1.49 -7.55 -13.62
CA LYS A 198 -1.69 -8.19 -12.31
C LYS A 198 -2.88 -9.14 -12.36
N ASP A 199 -2.68 -10.39 -11.94
CA ASP A 199 -3.77 -11.36 -11.76
C ASP A 199 -4.52 -11.11 -10.43
N THR A 200 -5.75 -10.62 -10.53
CA THR A 200 -6.57 -10.32 -9.36
C THR A 200 -6.97 -11.54 -8.54
N GLU A 201 -7.12 -12.71 -9.18
CA GLU A 201 -7.48 -13.95 -8.49
C GLU A 201 -6.28 -14.48 -7.69
N ALA A 202 -5.09 -14.52 -8.30
CA ALA A 202 -3.85 -14.90 -7.63
C ALA A 202 -3.55 -13.99 -6.42
N LEU A 203 -3.81 -12.68 -6.54
CA LEU A 203 -3.64 -11.73 -5.43
C LEU A 203 -4.60 -11.99 -4.26
N SER A 204 -5.85 -12.35 -4.54
CA SER A 204 -6.80 -12.73 -3.50
C SER A 204 -6.38 -14.02 -2.79
N GLN A 205 -5.84 -14.98 -3.55
CA GLN A 205 -5.31 -16.22 -3.00
C GLN A 205 -4.08 -15.96 -2.12
N TYR A 206 -3.13 -15.15 -2.60
CA TYR A 206 -1.96 -14.71 -1.83
C TYR A 206 -2.36 -14.07 -0.49
N LYS A 207 -3.36 -13.17 -0.49
CA LYS A 207 -3.86 -12.55 0.75
C LYS A 207 -4.33 -13.61 1.76
N THR A 208 -5.06 -14.62 1.30
CA THR A 208 -5.58 -15.70 2.16
C THR A 208 -4.44 -16.59 2.69
N MET A 209 -3.46 -16.91 1.84
CA MET A 209 -2.27 -17.67 2.23
C MET A 209 -1.41 -16.92 3.25
N HIS A 210 -1.14 -15.64 3.00
CA HIS A 210 -0.44 -14.71 3.87
C HIS A 210 -1.06 -14.71 5.28
N GLU A 211 -2.37 -14.47 5.37
CA GLU A 211 -3.05 -14.46 6.67
C GLU A 211 -2.99 -15.82 7.36
N GLY A 212 -3.23 -16.91 6.62
CA GLY A 212 -3.15 -18.27 7.15
C GLY A 212 -1.76 -18.60 7.70
N LEU A 213 -0.70 -18.21 6.99
CA LEU A 213 0.68 -18.44 7.39
C LEU A 213 1.08 -17.57 8.59
N VAL A 214 0.64 -16.31 8.66
CA VAL A 214 0.83 -15.46 9.85
C VAL A 214 0.21 -16.08 11.09
N TYR A 215 -1.01 -16.60 11.01
CA TYR A 215 -1.62 -17.32 12.14
C TYR A 215 -0.79 -18.56 12.54
N LEU A 216 -0.31 -19.34 11.57
CA LEU A 216 0.57 -20.48 11.84
C LEU A 216 1.88 -20.06 12.54
N THR A 217 2.47 -18.95 12.12
CA THR A 217 3.68 -18.40 12.76
C THR A 217 3.42 -17.99 14.21
N HIS A 218 2.29 -17.35 14.51
CA HIS A 218 1.91 -17.04 15.89
C HIS A 218 1.66 -18.28 16.74
N LEU A 219 1.10 -19.35 16.15
CA LEU A 219 0.83 -20.58 16.87
C LEU A 219 2.12 -21.33 17.25
N ASP A 220 3.13 -21.35 16.38
CA ASP A 220 4.46 -21.92 16.68
C ASP A 220 5.50 -21.31 15.73
N TYR A 221 6.22 -20.30 16.22
CA TYR A 221 7.20 -19.59 15.40
C TYR A 221 8.50 -20.40 15.26
N ASP A 222 8.90 -21.17 16.27
CA ASP A 222 10.13 -21.98 16.25
C ASP A 222 10.04 -23.05 15.16
N ASP A 223 8.88 -23.73 15.03
CA ASP A 223 8.63 -24.70 13.96
C ASP A 223 8.61 -24.01 12.59
N THR A 224 8.03 -22.81 12.49
CA THR A 224 8.01 -22.03 11.23
C THR A 224 9.42 -21.61 10.80
N GLU A 225 10.24 -21.08 11.72
CA GLU A 225 11.64 -20.71 11.50
C GLU A 225 12.45 -21.93 11.05
N THR A 226 12.30 -23.06 11.76
CA THR A 226 13.02 -24.30 11.44
C THR A 226 12.71 -24.79 10.03
N ILE A 227 11.43 -24.88 9.66
CA ILE A 227 11.01 -25.33 8.32
C ILE A 227 11.55 -24.40 7.22
N MET A 228 11.48 -23.08 7.42
CA MET A 228 11.96 -22.12 6.43
C MET A 228 13.49 -22.18 6.26
N LEU A 229 14.24 -22.29 7.36
CA LEU A 229 15.69 -22.38 7.32
C LEU A 229 16.17 -23.71 6.73
N GLU A 230 15.57 -24.85 7.08
CA GLU A 230 15.88 -26.15 6.46
C GLU A 230 15.67 -26.11 4.94
N LYS A 231 14.54 -25.58 4.48
CA LYS A 231 14.27 -25.40 3.05
C LYS A 231 15.25 -24.46 2.37
N LEU A 232 15.74 -23.42 3.06
CA LEU A 232 16.74 -22.51 2.52
C LEU A 232 18.10 -23.19 2.40
N THR A 233 18.51 -23.95 3.41
CA THR A 233 19.73 -24.77 3.38
C THR A 233 19.71 -25.73 2.19
N ASP A 234 18.59 -26.40 1.93
CA ASP A 234 18.43 -27.27 0.76
C ASP A 234 18.67 -26.53 -0.57
N GLN A 235 18.22 -25.27 -0.68
CA GLN A 235 18.44 -24.45 -1.88
C GLN A 235 19.90 -24.00 -2.06
N VAL A 236 20.61 -23.75 -0.96
CA VAL A 236 22.02 -23.30 -0.95
C VAL A 236 22.98 -24.45 -1.21
N GLU A 237 22.84 -25.56 -0.48
CA GLU A 237 23.75 -26.69 -0.56
C GLU A 237 23.58 -27.48 -1.86
N GLY A 238 22.40 -27.41 -2.49
CA GLY A 238 22.14 -27.96 -3.82
C GLY A 238 22.29 -29.48 -3.94
N ASN A 239 22.56 -30.16 -2.82
CA ASN A 239 22.82 -31.59 -2.74
C ASN A 239 21.68 -32.25 -1.99
N GLY A 240 20.83 -32.98 -2.71
CA GLY A 240 20.03 -34.02 -2.06
C GLY A 240 20.99 -35.07 -1.49
N TRP A 241 21.37 -34.95 -0.21
CA TRP A 241 22.21 -35.95 0.44
C TRP A 241 21.34 -37.16 0.81
N TYR A 242 21.46 -38.24 0.03
CA TYR A 242 21.03 -39.57 0.46
C TYR A 242 21.99 -40.11 1.56
N VAL A 243 21.39 -40.82 2.52
CA VAL A 243 21.91 -41.87 3.42
C VAL A 243 22.86 -41.52 4.59
N ALA A 244 22.31 -41.57 5.81
CA ALA A 244 22.97 -42.22 6.96
C ALA A 244 21.99 -42.79 8.03
N PHE A 245 20.71 -42.36 8.08
CA PHE A 245 19.74 -42.87 9.06
C PHE A 245 18.41 -43.39 8.48
N ALA A 246 18.38 -43.71 7.18
CA ALA A 246 17.16 -44.19 6.51
C ALA A 246 16.77 -45.65 6.84
N TRP A 247 17.55 -46.40 7.63
CA TRP A 247 17.24 -47.78 8.01
C TRP A 247 16.27 -47.91 9.20
N LEU A 248 15.75 -46.82 9.77
CA LEU A 248 14.89 -46.87 10.96
C LEU A 248 13.52 -46.18 10.84
N ARG A 249 13.05 -45.78 9.65
CA ARG A 249 11.67 -45.29 9.47
C ARG A 249 10.97 -45.91 8.25
N PRO A 250 9.76 -46.49 8.42
CA PRO A 250 9.05 -47.10 7.31
C PRO A 250 8.49 -46.05 6.34
N MET A 251 9.03 -46.08 5.12
CA MET A 251 8.35 -45.94 3.82
C MET A 251 7.13 -45.00 3.75
N HIS A 252 7.36 -43.69 3.58
CA HIS A 252 6.57 -42.81 2.70
C HIS A 252 7.30 -41.47 2.53
N LEU A 253 7.52 -41.08 1.27
CA LEU A 253 7.65 -39.69 0.78
C LEU A 253 8.92 -38.89 1.14
N TYR A 254 9.94 -38.89 0.27
CA TYR A 254 10.88 -37.76 0.14
C TYR A 254 11.34 -37.61 -1.32
N PHE A 255 10.74 -36.67 -2.05
CA PHE A 255 11.31 -36.10 -3.26
C PHE A 255 12.43 -35.15 -2.78
N LEU A 256 13.67 -35.61 -2.85
CA LEU A 256 14.85 -34.87 -2.37
C LEU A 256 14.99 -33.55 -3.15
N GLY A 257 15.02 -32.44 -2.42
CA GLY A 257 14.92 -31.08 -2.94
C GLY A 257 16.17 -30.66 -3.72
N PHE A 258 16.11 -30.75 -5.05
CA PHE A 258 17.05 -30.03 -5.90
C PHE A 258 16.70 -28.54 -5.93
N TRP A 259 17.72 -27.71 -6.16
CA TRP A 259 17.51 -26.29 -6.47
C TRP A 259 16.51 -26.15 -7.62
N SER A 260 15.54 -25.26 -7.48
CA SER A 260 14.64 -24.86 -8.57
C SER A 260 14.15 -23.43 -8.34
N TRP A 261 13.80 -22.71 -9.42
CA TRP A 261 13.25 -21.37 -9.32
C TRP A 261 11.97 -21.35 -8.48
N ASN A 262 11.06 -22.30 -8.73
CA ASN A 262 9.80 -22.40 -7.99
C ASN A 262 10.01 -22.64 -6.48
N ASN A 263 10.93 -23.52 -6.08
CA ASN A 263 11.18 -23.79 -4.66
C ASN A 263 11.78 -22.59 -3.93
N LEU A 264 12.71 -21.87 -4.57
CA LEU A 264 13.29 -20.66 -4.00
C LEU A 264 12.24 -19.53 -3.93
N ASN A 265 11.46 -19.35 -5.01
CA ASN A 265 10.43 -18.32 -5.11
C ASN A 265 9.37 -18.50 -4.01
N THR A 266 8.71 -19.65 -3.95
CA THR A 266 7.66 -19.95 -2.97
C THR A 266 8.17 -19.80 -1.53
N LEU A 267 9.41 -20.24 -1.25
CA LEU A 267 10.07 -20.04 0.04
C LEU A 267 10.26 -18.55 0.36
N CYS A 268 10.88 -17.77 -0.52
CA CYS A 268 11.15 -16.36 -0.27
C CYS A 268 9.86 -15.53 -0.21
N TRP A 269 8.82 -15.89 -0.96
CA TRP A 269 7.50 -15.28 -0.87
C TRP A 269 6.87 -15.54 0.51
N ALA A 270 6.98 -16.77 1.01
CA ALA A 270 6.51 -17.14 2.34
C ALA A 270 7.29 -16.43 3.45
N ILE A 271 8.62 -16.33 3.32
CA ILE A 271 9.48 -15.56 4.23
C ILE A 271 8.99 -14.11 4.27
N GLY A 272 8.91 -13.42 3.12
CA GLY A 272 8.49 -12.02 3.11
C GLY A 272 7.06 -11.79 3.65
N SER A 273 6.15 -12.75 3.47
CA SER A 273 4.76 -12.61 3.96
C SER A 273 4.64 -12.61 5.49
N ILE A 274 5.53 -13.27 6.22
CA ILE A 274 5.42 -13.35 7.69
C ILE A 274 6.02 -12.13 8.42
N SER A 275 6.34 -11.06 7.68
CA SER A 275 6.94 -9.84 8.24
C SER A 275 6.12 -9.26 9.39
N GLY A 276 6.76 -9.04 10.54
CA GLY A 276 6.10 -8.53 11.74
C GLY A 276 5.29 -9.54 12.55
N ALA A 277 5.25 -10.83 12.15
CA ALA A 277 4.65 -11.90 12.96
C ALA A 277 5.56 -12.38 14.10
N MET A 278 6.87 -12.12 14.01
CA MET A 278 7.88 -12.48 15.01
C MET A 278 8.22 -11.29 15.94
N SER A 279 8.78 -11.59 17.11
CA SER A 279 9.44 -10.56 17.94
C SER A 279 10.64 -9.96 17.21
N GLU A 280 11.08 -8.75 17.59
CA GLU A 280 12.22 -8.10 16.94
C GLU A 280 13.53 -8.90 17.06
N GLU A 281 13.73 -9.57 18.20
CA GLU A 281 14.92 -10.39 18.44
C GLU A 281 14.94 -11.65 17.58
N ASN A 282 13.81 -12.37 17.51
CA ASN A 282 13.69 -13.58 16.70
C ASN A 282 13.75 -13.24 15.20
N GLU A 283 13.04 -12.18 14.79
CA GLU A 283 13.08 -11.66 13.41
C GLU A 283 14.51 -11.29 13.01
N LYS A 284 15.26 -10.62 13.89
CA LYS A 284 16.67 -10.29 13.64
C LYS A 284 17.51 -11.54 13.43
N ARG A 285 17.42 -12.54 14.32
CA ARG A 285 18.20 -13.79 14.21
C ARG A 285 17.91 -14.49 12.89
N PHE A 286 16.63 -14.63 12.58
CA PHE A 286 16.13 -15.26 11.37
C PHE A 286 16.62 -14.55 10.10
N LEU A 287 16.42 -13.23 10.01
CA LEU A 287 16.77 -12.45 8.81
C LEU A 287 18.26 -12.35 8.54
N VAL A 288 19.10 -12.32 9.59
CA VAL A 288 20.56 -12.32 9.40
C VAL A 288 21.00 -13.58 8.67
N THR A 289 20.44 -14.74 8.98
CA THR A 289 20.72 -16.01 8.30
C THR A 289 20.16 -15.98 6.87
N VAL A 290 18.88 -15.67 6.72
CA VAL A 290 18.21 -15.63 5.40
C VAL A 290 18.93 -14.72 4.41
N ILE A 291 19.24 -13.48 4.79
CA ILE A 291 19.84 -12.50 3.87
C ILE A 291 21.27 -12.91 3.51
N LYS A 292 22.05 -13.44 4.47
CA LYS A 292 23.41 -13.93 4.19
C LYS A 292 23.40 -15.09 3.19
N ASP A 293 22.51 -16.06 3.41
CA ASP A 293 22.41 -17.24 2.57
C ASP A 293 21.92 -16.88 1.16
N LEU A 294 20.95 -15.97 1.03
CA LEU A 294 20.48 -15.49 -0.26
C LEU A 294 21.55 -14.67 -1.01
N LEU A 295 22.29 -13.80 -0.31
CA LEU A 295 23.42 -13.06 -0.92
C LEU A 295 24.52 -14.03 -1.39
N GLY A 296 24.87 -15.03 -0.55
CA GLY A 296 25.80 -16.08 -0.94
C GLY A 296 25.31 -16.89 -2.15
N LEU A 297 24.02 -17.23 -2.18
CA LEU A 297 23.39 -17.91 -3.32
C LEU A 297 23.48 -17.07 -4.60
N CYS A 298 23.30 -15.74 -4.50
CA CYS A 298 23.40 -14.81 -5.62
C CYS A 298 24.80 -14.76 -6.23
N GLU A 299 25.83 -14.93 -5.40
CA GLU A 299 27.23 -15.00 -5.84
C GLU A 299 27.57 -16.39 -6.42
N MET A 300 27.02 -17.46 -5.84
CA MET A 300 27.28 -18.84 -6.27
C MET A 300 26.60 -19.20 -7.60
N LYS A 301 25.36 -18.77 -7.81
CA LYS A 301 24.59 -19.15 -9.00
C LYS A 301 25.08 -18.39 -10.23
N ARG A 302 25.26 -19.13 -11.33
CA ARG A 302 25.68 -18.63 -12.64
C ARG A 302 24.48 -18.60 -13.60
N GLY A 303 24.56 -17.74 -14.62
CA GLY A 303 23.48 -17.53 -15.58
C GLY A 303 22.62 -16.32 -15.22
N LYS A 304 22.16 -15.60 -16.24
CA LYS A 304 21.40 -14.36 -16.07
C LYS A 304 20.05 -14.62 -15.39
N ASP A 305 19.33 -15.64 -15.86
CA ASP A 305 18.02 -16.04 -15.32
C ASP A 305 18.11 -16.41 -13.84
N ASN A 306 19.09 -17.26 -13.48
CA ASN A 306 19.33 -17.65 -12.09
C ASN A 306 19.64 -16.44 -11.19
N LYS A 307 20.44 -15.49 -11.69
CA LYS A 307 20.75 -14.27 -10.94
C LYS A 307 19.54 -13.37 -10.77
N ALA A 308 18.70 -13.19 -11.79
CA ALA A 308 17.46 -12.43 -11.65
C ALA A 308 16.49 -13.08 -10.66
N VAL A 309 16.33 -14.40 -10.70
CA VAL A 309 15.47 -15.11 -9.76
C VAL A 309 15.97 -14.96 -8.32
N VAL A 310 17.28 -15.07 -8.07
CA VAL A 310 17.81 -14.84 -6.71
C VAL A 310 17.69 -13.37 -6.30
N ALA A 311 18.00 -12.43 -7.20
CA ALA A 311 17.90 -11.00 -6.93
C ALA A 311 16.46 -10.57 -6.64
N SER A 312 15.47 -11.06 -7.39
CA SER A 312 14.05 -10.75 -7.18
C SER A 312 13.57 -11.19 -5.81
N ASN A 313 14.02 -12.37 -5.36
CA ASN A 313 13.71 -12.90 -4.04
C ASN A 313 14.40 -12.12 -2.91
N ILE A 314 15.67 -11.73 -3.08
CA ILE A 314 16.37 -10.84 -2.13
C ILE A 314 15.62 -9.52 -2.00
N MET A 315 15.33 -8.86 -3.14
CA MET A 315 14.64 -7.57 -3.19
C MET A 315 13.26 -7.63 -2.54
N TYR A 316 12.51 -8.70 -2.82
CA TYR A 316 11.22 -8.93 -2.18
C TYR A 316 11.39 -9.08 -0.66
N VAL A 317 12.22 -9.99 -0.18
CA VAL A 317 12.41 -10.24 1.26
C VAL A 317 12.86 -8.95 1.97
N VAL A 318 13.96 -8.32 1.56
CA VAL A 318 14.44 -7.08 2.23
C VAL A 318 13.42 -5.95 2.16
N GLY A 319 12.66 -5.88 1.07
CA GLY A 319 11.57 -4.94 0.86
C GLY A 319 10.31 -5.22 1.67
N GLN A 320 10.25 -6.29 2.48
CA GLN A 320 9.17 -6.57 3.43
C GLN A 320 9.55 -6.29 4.89
N TYR A 321 10.84 -6.11 5.23
CA TYR A 321 11.32 -6.00 6.61
C TYR A 321 11.95 -4.64 6.98
N PRO A 322 11.20 -3.53 6.92
CA PRO A 322 11.73 -2.19 7.23
C PRO A 322 12.11 -2.04 8.70
N ARG A 323 11.47 -2.78 9.61
CA ARG A 323 11.80 -2.80 11.05
C ARG A 323 13.24 -3.25 11.29
N PHE A 324 13.62 -4.38 10.70
CA PHE A 324 14.98 -4.90 10.75
C PHE A 324 16.00 -3.91 10.13
N LEU A 325 15.70 -3.38 8.94
CA LEU A 325 16.60 -2.46 8.25
C LEU A 325 16.86 -1.17 9.05
N ARG A 326 15.82 -0.61 9.71
CA ARG A 326 15.97 0.57 10.58
C ARG A 326 16.91 0.32 11.77
N ALA A 327 16.88 -0.88 12.35
CA ALA A 327 17.73 -1.24 13.49
C ALA A 327 19.19 -1.56 13.10
N HIS A 328 19.48 -1.80 11.81
CA HIS A 328 20.75 -2.35 11.36
C HIS A 328 21.35 -1.59 10.17
N TRP A 329 21.96 -0.43 10.45
CA TRP A 329 22.55 0.45 9.43
C TRP A 329 23.47 -0.24 8.42
N LYS A 330 24.43 -1.06 8.88
CA LYS A 330 25.37 -1.75 7.97
C LYS A 330 24.65 -2.64 6.95
N PHE A 331 23.59 -3.32 7.38
CA PHE A 331 22.76 -4.13 6.49
C PHE A 331 21.96 -3.24 5.55
N LEU A 332 21.35 -2.17 6.04
CA LEU A 332 20.61 -1.21 5.21
C LEU A 332 21.50 -0.62 4.10
N LYS A 333 22.70 -0.13 4.43
CA LYS A 333 23.66 0.40 3.45
C LYS A 333 24.09 -0.67 2.43
N THR A 334 24.34 -1.89 2.88
CA THR A 334 24.70 -3.02 1.98
C THR A 334 23.58 -3.35 1.01
N VAL A 335 22.33 -3.43 1.49
CA VAL A 335 21.16 -3.70 0.65
C VAL A 335 20.96 -2.59 -0.37
N VAL A 336 21.01 -1.32 0.04
CA VAL A 336 20.84 -0.19 -0.87
C VAL A 336 21.91 -0.16 -1.96
N ASN A 337 23.17 -0.42 -1.60
CA ASN A 337 24.24 -0.52 -2.60
C ASN A 337 24.02 -1.67 -3.58
N LYS A 338 23.47 -2.82 -3.13
CA LYS A 338 23.06 -3.90 -4.05
C LYS A 338 21.88 -3.52 -4.93
N LEU A 339 20.93 -2.73 -4.44
CA LEU A 339 19.87 -2.20 -5.30
C LEU A 339 20.43 -1.31 -6.41
N PHE A 340 21.45 -0.49 -6.11
CA PHE A 340 22.12 0.32 -7.14
C PHE A 340 22.88 -0.56 -8.15
N GLU A 341 23.49 -1.67 -7.73
CA GLU A 341 24.05 -2.64 -8.68
C GLU A 341 22.96 -3.26 -9.57
N PHE A 342 21.80 -3.62 -9.01
CA PHE A 342 20.68 -4.17 -9.78
C PHE A 342 20.02 -3.15 -10.72
N MET A 343 20.14 -1.85 -10.45
CA MET A 343 19.74 -0.78 -11.38
C MET A 343 20.58 -0.77 -12.67
N HIS A 344 21.73 -1.44 -12.70
CA HIS A 344 22.57 -1.63 -13.88
C HIS A 344 22.39 -3.01 -14.55
N GLU A 345 21.50 -3.87 -14.04
CA GLU A 345 21.25 -5.19 -14.63
C GLU A 345 20.15 -5.10 -15.70
N LEU A 346 20.50 -5.33 -16.96
CA LEU A 346 19.61 -5.17 -18.12
C LEU A 346 18.60 -6.32 -18.31
N HIS A 347 18.55 -7.26 -17.39
CA HIS A 347 17.60 -8.37 -17.45
C HIS A 347 16.16 -7.88 -17.16
N PRO A 348 15.13 -8.23 -17.95
CA PRO A 348 13.81 -7.62 -17.83
C PRO A 348 13.20 -7.71 -16.42
N GLY A 349 12.69 -6.58 -15.94
CA GLY A 349 12.03 -6.47 -14.64
C GLY A 349 12.96 -6.28 -13.44
N VAL A 350 14.27 -6.56 -13.55
CA VAL A 350 15.21 -6.43 -12.42
C VAL A 350 15.38 -4.97 -12.00
N GLN A 351 15.60 -4.05 -12.94
CA GLN A 351 15.72 -2.61 -12.65
C GLN A 351 14.44 -2.04 -12.03
N ASP A 352 13.26 -2.43 -12.53
CA ASP A 352 11.97 -1.99 -11.98
C ASP A 352 11.82 -2.45 -10.52
N MET A 353 12.10 -3.73 -10.25
CA MET A 353 12.07 -4.25 -8.88
C MET A 353 13.09 -3.54 -7.98
N ALA A 354 14.27 -3.18 -8.49
CA ALA A 354 15.28 -2.46 -7.73
C ALA A 354 14.82 -1.04 -7.38
N CYS A 355 14.25 -0.29 -8.33
CA CYS A 355 13.68 1.03 -8.10
C CYS A 355 12.49 1.01 -7.14
N ASP A 356 11.55 0.08 -7.31
CA ASP A 356 10.37 -0.06 -6.44
C ASP A 356 10.76 -0.45 -5.01
N THR A 357 11.70 -1.39 -4.86
CA THR A 357 12.24 -1.80 -3.56
C THR A 357 13.00 -0.64 -2.90
N PHE A 358 13.79 0.10 -3.68
CA PHE A 358 14.50 1.28 -3.18
C PHE A 358 13.53 2.36 -2.69
N LEU A 359 12.45 2.65 -3.43
CA LEU A 359 11.40 3.58 -3.01
C LEU A 359 10.74 3.15 -1.70
N LYS A 360 10.35 1.87 -1.58
CA LYS A 360 9.79 1.32 -0.33
C LYS A 360 10.74 1.55 0.85
N ILE A 361 12.00 1.13 0.70
CA ILE A 361 13.02 1.28 1.76
C ILE A 361 13.22 2.76 2.09
N ALA A 362 13.30 3.64 1.10
CA ALA A 362 13.45 5.08 1.28
C ALA A 362 12.29 5.67 2.10
N GLN A 363 11.05 5.30 1.79
CA GLN A 363 9.86 5.78 2.50
C GLN A 363 9.87 5.38 3.98
N LYS A 364 10.19 4.12 4.30
CA LYS A 364 10.14 3.61 5.69
C LYS A 364 11.43 3.80 6.49
N CYS A 365 12.57 4.05 5.84
CA CYS A 365 13.86 4.26 6.51
C CYS A 365 14.42 5.69 6.32
N ARG A 366 13.63 6.64 5.78
CA ARG A 366 14.04 8.01 5.41
C ARG A 366 14.98 8.72 6.40
N ARG A 367 14.66 8.69 7.71
CA ARG A 367 15.46 9.35 8.76
C ARG A 367 16.90 8.82 8.81
N LYS A 368 17.11 7.52 8.58
CA LYS A 368 18.45 6.90 8.65
C LYS A 368 19.39 7.40 7.54
N PHE A 369 18.86 7.87 6.41
CA PHE A 369 19.66 8.34 5.27
C PHE A 369 20.13 9.80 5.41
N VAL A 370 19.38 10.64 6.14
CA VAL A 370 19.69 12.07 6.31
C VAL A 370 20.52 12.38 7.56
N VAL A 371 20.50 11.48 8.55
CA VAL A 371 21.29 11.55 9.78
C VAL A 371 22.64 10.87 9.60
N LEU A 372 23.68 11.43 10.22
CA LEU A 372 25.01 10.82 10.27
C LEU A 372 24.99 9.51 11.08
N GLN A 373 25.37 8.41 10.44
CA GLN A 373 25.37 7.09 11.07
C GLN A 373 26.73 6.78 11.71
N PRO A 374 26.76 5.97 12.79
CA PRO A 374 28.02 5.65 13.48
C PRO A 374 29.03 4.97 12.54
N GLY A 375 30.23 5.56 12.45
CA GLY A 375 31.32 5.05 11.61
C GLY A 375 31.30 5.52 10.15
N GLU A 376 30.33 6.33 9.75
CA GLU A 376 30.30 6.97 8.44
C GLU A 376 30.89 8.40 8.50
N PRO A 377 31.55 8.89 7.44
CA PRO A 377 32.14 10.23 7.41
C PRO A 377 31.10 11.35 7.19
N TYR A 378 30.01 11.06 6.49
CA TYR A 378 28.91 11.98 6.18
C TYR A 378 27.61 11.20 6.04
N PRO A 379 26.43 11.87 6.11
CA PRO A 379 25.14 11.21 5.90
C PRO A 379 25.03 10.60 4.50
N PHE A 380 24.42 9.42 4.40
CA PHE A 380 24.39 8.65 3.15
C PHE A 380 23.73 9.39 1.98
N VAL A 381 22.78 10.28 2.25
CA VAL A 381 22.18 11.09 1.18
C VAL A 381 23.21 11.97 0.46
N GLU A 382 24.26 12.41 1.15
CA GLU A 382 25.35 13.18 0.54
C GLU A 382 26.25 12.28 -0.33
N GLU A 383 26.52 11.04 0.12
CA GLU A 383 27.18 9.99 -0.69
C GLU A 383 26.42 9.78 -2.00
N LEU A 384 25.10 9.60 -1.89
CA LEU A 384 24.21 9.33 -2.99
C LEU A 384 24.21 10.50 -3.99
N MET A 385 24.22 11.75 -3.54
CA MET A 385 24.28 12.91 -4.43
C MET A 385 25.58 12.93 -5.25
N MET A 386 26.72 12.52 -4.67
CA MET A 386 28.00 12.49 -5.38
C MET A 386 28.03 11.42 -6.47
N GLU A 387 27.40 10.27 -6.24
CA GLU A 387 27.36 9.15 -7.19
C GLU A 387 26.10 9.15 -8.09
N LEU A 388 25.25 10.19 -7.98
CA LEU A 388 23.95 10.26 -8.66
C LEU A 388 24.05 10.05 -10.18
N PRO A 389 24.96 10.70 -10.94
CA PRO A 389 25.04 10.51 -12.40
C PRO A 389 25.40 9.09 -12.82
N LYS A 390 26.19 8.40 -11.99
CA LYS A 390 26.57 7.01 -12.22
C LYS A 390 25.39 6.09 -11.91
N THR A 391 24.71 6.30 -10.78
CA THR A 391 23.62 5.44 -10.31
C THR A 391 22.44 5.38 -11.28
N VAL A 392 22.12 6.50 -11.96
CA VAL A 392 20.93 6.58 -12.82
C VAL A 392 21.21 6.41 -14.32
N SER A 393 22.45 6.08 -14.71
CA SER A 393 22.88 6.13 -16.13
C SER A 393 22.12 5.18 -17.05
N ASP A 394 21.72 4.01 -16.52
CA ASP A 394 21.13 2.92 -17.30
C ASP A 394 19.62 2.78 -17.06
N LEU A 395 19.03 3.72 -16.31
CA LEU A 395 17.62 3.70 -15.95
C LEU A 395 16.74 4.28 -17.06
N GLU A 396 15.63 3.60 -17.33
CA GLU A 396 14.57 4.10 -18.18
C GLU A 396 13.78 5.24 -17.52
N PRO A 397 13.03 6.06 -18.26
CA PRO A 397 12.36 7.23 -17.70
C PRO A 397 11.45 6.95 -16.51
N HIS A 398 10.66 5.86 -16.50
CA HIS A 398 9.77 5.54 -15.37
C HIS A 398 10.55 5.06 -14.13
N GLN A 399 11.66 4.35 -14.32
CA GLN A 399 12.57 3.95 -13.24
C GLN A 399 13.26 5.18 -12.64
N LEU A 400 13.73 6.09 -13.50
CA LEU A 400 14.30 7.37 -13.09
C LEU A 400 13.31 8.19 -12.25
N HIS A 401 12.05 8.26 -12.70
CA HIS A 401 10.97 8.93 -11.97
C HIS A 401 10.74 8.34 -10.58
N THR A 402 10.81 7.02 -10.45
CA THR A 402 10.66 6.27 -9.18
C THR A 402 11.88 6.49 -8.27
N PHE A 403 13.09 6.51 -8.84
CA PHE A 403 14.33 6.79 -8.11
C PHE A 403 14.33 8.19 -7.49
N TYR A 404 13.97 9.21 -8.27
CA TYR A 404 13.91 10.60 -7.76
C TYR A 404 12.83 10.76 -6.68
N GLU A 405 11.71 10.06 -6.78
CA GLU A 405 10.69 9.99 -5.74
C GLU A 405 11.25 9.39 -4.43
N ALA A 406 12.04 8.33 -4.54
CA ALA A 406 12.66 7.67 -3.40
C ALA A 406 13.60 8.61 -2.66
N VAL A 407 14.51 9.26 -3.38
CA VAL A 407 15.46 10.22 -2.77
C VAL A 407 14.72 11.42 -2.18
N ALA A 408 13.70 11.96 -2.86
CA ALA A 408 12.86 13.02 -2.32
C ALA A 408 12.14 12.61 -1.02
N SER A 409 11.69 11.36 -0.93
CA SER A 409 11.09 10.80 0.29
C SER A 409 12.09 10.73 1.45
N MET A 410 13.38 10.52 1.18
CA MET A 410 14.44 10.61 2.19
C MET A 410 14.60 12.06 2.68
N LEU A 411 14.72 12.99 1.74
CA LEU A 411 14.87 14.42 2.01
C LEU A 411 13.66 15.01 2.75
N ALA A 412 12.49 14.39 2.65
CA ALA A 412 11.32 14.77 3.44
C ALA A 412 11.55 14.65 4.96
N ALA A 413 12.48 13.79 5.39
CA ALA A 413 12.86 13.63 6.80
C ALA A 413 13.91 14.66 7.29
N GLU A 414 14.46 15.49 6.40
CA GLU A 414 15.37 16.58 6.80
C GLU A 414 14.58 17.67 7.54
N THR A 415 15.02 17.98 8.76
CA THR A 415 14.35 18.92 9.65
C THR A 415 14.88 20.34 9.50
N VAL A 416 16.09 20.52 8.97
CA VAL A 416 16.73 21.83 8.76
C VAL A 416 16.36 22.38 7.39
N PRO A 417 15.52 23.44 7.28
CA PRO A 417 15.02 23.93 5.99
C PRO A 417 16.12 24.35 5.01
N ALA A 418 17.15 25.08 5.48
CA ALA A 418 18.25 25.53 4.63
C ALA A 418 19.08 24.37 4.05
N ARG A 419 19.29 23.31 4.84
CA ARG A 419 19.96 22.10 4.37
C ARG A 419 19.08 21.33 3.39
N LYS A 420 17.78 21.24 3.67
CA LYS A 420 16.80 20.63 2.77
C LYS A 420 16.79 21.31 1.40
N ASP A 421 16.75 22.64 1.36
CA ASP A 421 16.84 23.41 0.11
C ASP A 421 18.14 23.11 -0.67
N THR A 422 19.27 23.00 0.04
CA THR A 422 20.57 22.68 -0.58
C THR A 422 20.57 21.27 -1.17
N LEU A 423 20.05 20.28 -0.44
CA LEU A 423 19.98 18.89 -0.90
C LEU A 423 19.00 18.73 -2.07
N VAL A 424 17.87 19.44 -2.06
CA VAL A 424 16.92 19.47 -3.20
C VAL A 424 17.59 20.09 -4.43
N ALA A 425 18.37 21.16 -4.26
CA ALA A 425 19.11 21.77 -5.36
C ALA A 425 20.15 20.80 -5.98
N GLU A 426 20.87 20.04 -5.15
CA GLU A 426 21.81 19.01 -5.66
C GLU A 426 21.08 17.84 -6.33
N LEU A 427 19.96 17.36 -5.77
CA LEU A 427 19.13 16.32 -6.41
C LEU A 427 18.66 16.77 -7.79
N MET A 428 18.19 18.01 -7.91
CA MET A 428 17.61 18.55 -9.14
C MET A 428 18.65 19.06 -10.14
N LYS A 429 19.96 18.96 -9.84
CA LYS A 429 21.04 19.48 -10.68
C LYS A 429 21.05 18.91 -12.10
N LEU A 430 20.88 17.59 -12.25
CA LEU A 430 20.85 16.94 -13.57
C LEU A 430 19.62 17.37 -14.40
N PRO A 431 18.37 17.28 -13.89
CA PRO A 431 17.20 17.82 -14.58
C PRO A 431 17.31 19.31 -14.89
N ASN A 432 17.83 20.11 -13.96
CA ASN A 432 17.97 21.57 -14.14
C ASN A 432 19.00 21.91 -15.21
N ALA A 433 20.12 21.20 -15.28
CA ALA A 433 21.11 21.39 -16.34
C ALA A 433 20.53 21.03 -17.72
N ALA A 434 19.81 19.92 -17.82
CA ALA A 434 19.12 19.53 -19.06
C ALA A 434 18.05 20.56 -19.47
N TRP A 435 17.25 21.04 -18.51
CA TRP A 435 16.26 22.10 -18.73
C TRP A 435 16.90 23.40 -19.22
N GLN A 436 17.94 23.88 -18.53
CA GLN A 436 18.65 25.11 -18.90
C GLN A 436 19.27 25.02 -20.29
N ASN A 437 19.88 23.88 -20.65
CA ASN A 437 20.41 23.67 -21.99
C ASN A 437 19.32 23.75 -23.07
N LEU A 438 18.15 23.16 -22.84
CA LEU A 438 17.01 23.25 -23.74
C LEU A 438 16.49 24.68 -23.86
N MET A 439 16.35 25.40 -22.74
CA MET A 439 15.87 26.79 -22.73
C MET A 439 16.86 27.73 -23.42
N GLN A 440 18.16 27.53 -23.26
CA GLN A 440 19.19 28.30 -23.96
C GLN A 440 19.15 28.07 -25.49
N GLN A 441 18.93 26.83 -25.92
CA GLN A 441 18.74 26.52 -27.35
C GLN A 441 17.45 27.15 -27.88
N ALA A 442 16.37 27.07 -27.12
CA ALA A 442 15.07 27.66 -27.47
C ALA A 442 15.12 29.20 -27.57
N ALA A 443 15.94 29.85 -26.75
CA ALA A 443 16.16 31.30 -26.81
C ALA A 443 16.81 31.75 -28.13
N GLN A 444 17.62 30.88 -28.76
CA GLN A 444 18.20 31.12 -30.07
C GLN A 444 17.26 30.70 -31.21
N ASN A 445 16.58 29.56 -31.04
CA ASN A 445 15.63 29.03 -32.00
C ASN A 445 14.47 28.31 -31.29
N VAL A 446 13.29 28.95 -31.30
CA VAL A 446 12.07 28.42 -30.67
C VAL A 446 11.64 27.08 -31.27
N ASP A 447 12.00 26.79 -32.53
CA ASP A 447 11.62 25.53 -33.19
C ASP A 447 12.21 24.29 -32.53
N VAL A 448 13.29 24.45 -31.75
CA VAL A 448 13.86 23.37 -30.93
C VAL A 448 12.82 22.79 -29.97
N LEU A 449 11.91 23.61 -29.45
CA LEU A 449 10.87 23.16 -28.52
C LEU A 449 9.83 22.24 -29.18
N PHE A 450 9.75 22.20 -30.51
CA PHE A 450 8.81 21.36 -31.26
C PHE A 450 9.45 20.06 -31.76
N ASP A 451 10.76 19.88 -31.58
CA ASP A 451 11.43 18.64 -31.92
C ASP A 451 10.90 17.48 -31.06
N PRO A 452 10.55 16.31 -31.64
CA PRO A 452 10.00 15.20 -30.87
C PRO A 452 10.88 14.69 -29.73
N GLN A 453 12.21 14.76 -29.85
CA GLN A 453 13.12 14.36 -28.78
C GLN A 453 13.18 15.44 -27.68
N ALA A 454 13.23 16.71 -28.06
CA ALA A 454 13.15 17.81 -27.09
C ALA A 454 11.85 17.77 -26.28
N VAL A 455 10.70 17.53 -26.92
CA VAL A 455 9.40 17.39 -26.23
C VAL A 455 9.40 16.21 -25.26
N LYS A 456 9.98 15.06 -25.66
CA LYS A 456 10.13 13.90 -24.77
C LYS A 456 11.00 14.22 -23.56
N GLU A 457 12.11 14.94 -23.75
CA GLU A 457 13.00 15.36 -22.68
C GLU A 457 12.32 16.34 -21.72
N ILE A 458 11.57 17.32 -22.25
CA ILE A 458 10.75 18.25 -21.46
C ILE A 458 9.73 17.51 -20.61
N VAL A 459 8.98 16.56 -21.21
CA VAL A 459 8.02 15.71 -20.47
C VAL A 459 8.72 14.91 -19.37
N LYS A 460 9.89 14.34 -19.67
CA LYS A 460 10.69 13.59 -18.69
C LYS A 460 11.07 14.47 -17.50
N ILE A 461 11.58 15.68 -17.75
CA ILE A 461 11.97 16.64 -16.71
C ILE A 461 10.77 17.07 -15.86
N ILE A 462 9.64 17.40 -16.49
CA ILE A 462 8.42 17.82 -15.79
C ILE A 462 7.90 16.71 -14.88
N ARG A 463 7.89 15.46 -15.35
CA ARG A 463 7.48 14.30 -14.54
C ARG A 463 8.43 14.05 -13.36
N THR A 464 9.74 14.17 -13.56
CA THR A 464 10.73 14.09 -12.47
C THR A 464 10.43 15.15 -11.40
N ASN A 465 10.21 16.40 -11.80
CA ASN A 465 9.81 17.48 -10.88
C ASN A 465 8.49 17.16 -10.16
N GLY A 466 7.51 16.59 -10.87
CA GLY A 466 6.22 16.20 -10.30
C GLY A 466 6.34 15.15 -9.19
N ASN A 467 7.17 14.13 -9.39
CA ASN A 467 7.38 13.10 -8.38
C ASN A 467 8.17 13.62 -7.17
N VAL A 468 9.21 14.41 -7.40
CA VAL A 468 9.96 15.07 -6.31
C VAL A 468 9.04 15.99 -5.50
N CYS A 469 8.20 16.77 -6.17
CA CYS A 469 7.25 17.68 -5.52
C CYS A 469 6.26 16.95 -4.60
N LYS A 470 5.77 15.77 -5.00
CA LYS A 470 4.86 14.96 -4.17
C LYS A 470 5.58 14.35 -2.96
N ALA A 471 6.81 13.90 -3.14
CA ALA A 471 7.54 13.13 -2.14
C ALA A 471 8.31 13.96 -1.10
N ILE A 472 8.78 15.17 -1.46
CA ILE A 472 9.65 15.99 -0.59
C ILE A 472 8.96 16.52 0.69
N GLY A 473 7.63 16.38 0.77
CA GLY A 473 6.82 16.88 1.88
C GLY A 473 6.50 18.38 1.78
N PRO A 474 5.80 18.92 2.78
CA PRO A 474 5.17 20.22 2.66
C PRO A 474 6.18 21.36 2.48
N ASN A 475 5.90 22.26 1.55
CA ASN A 475 6.69 23.46 1.22
C ASN A 475 8.15 23.23 0.78
N GLY A 476 8.64 21.99 0.74
CA GLY A 476 10.04 21.66 0.41
C GLY A 476 10.40 21.84 -1.07
N PHE A 477 9.41 22.12 -1.93
CA PHE A 477 9.60 22.26 -3.38
C PHE A 477 9.59 23.72 -3.86
N ASN A 478 9.37 24.70 -2.97
CA ASN A 478 9.14 26.10 -3.37
C ASN A 478 10.33 26.71 -4.12
N SER A 479 11.56 26.48 -3.64
CA SER A 479 12.80 26.98 -4.24
C SER A 479 12.99 26.42 -5.65
N GLN A 480 12.79 25.11 -5.83
CA GLN A 480 12.89 24.44 -7.13
C GLN A 480 11.78 24.91 -8.08
N MET A 481 10.54 25.03 -7.61
CA MET A 481 9.45 25.54 -8.42
C MET A 481 9.76 26.95 -8.92
N GLY A 482 10.20 27.85 -8.03
CA GLY A 482 10.60 29.20 -8.38
C GLY A 482 11.67 29.27 -9.48
N ALA A 483 12.62 28.34 -9.50
CA ALA A 483 13.68 28.29 -10.50
C ALA A 483 13.20 27.94 -11.92
N ILE A 484 12.16 27.12 -12.06
CA ILE A 484 11.67 26.66 -13.37
C ILE A 484 10.34 27.31 -13.80
N PHE A 485 9.63 27.97 -12.88
CA PHE A 485 8.24 28.39 -13.06
C PHE A 485 8.01 29.26 -14.30
N GLN A 486 8.83 30.31 -14.47
CA GLN A 486 8.64 31.26 -15.57
C GLN A 486 8.90 30.62 -16.93
N ASP A 487 9.95 29.82 -17.05
CA ASP A 487 10.26 29.08 -18.27
C ASP A 487 9.17 28.06 -18.59
N LEU A 488 8.67 27.35 -17.56
CA LEU A 488 7.59 26.38 -17.73
C LEU A 488 6.30 27.03 -18.26
N LEU A 489 5.93 28.21 -17.75
CA LEU A 489 4.81 28.99 -18.28
C LEU A 489 5.05 29.43 -19.74
N ASN A 490 6.28 29.83 -20.08
CA ASN A 490 6.64 30.22 -21.44
C ASN A 490 6.57 29.04 -22.42
N VAL A 491 7.04 27.86 -22.01
CA VAL A 491 6.93 26.61 -22.79
C VAL A 491 5.46 26.26 -22.98
N TYR A 492 4.64 26.31 -21.92
CA TYR A 492 3.20 26.06 -21.98
C TYR A 492 2.49 26.99 -22.98
N ARG A 493 2.81 28.30 -22.95
CA ARG A 493 2.28 29.30 -23.88
C ARG A 493 2.71 29.04 -25.32
N THR A 494 3.99 28.71 -25.53
CA THR A 494 4.55 28.40 -26.86
C THR A 494 3.87 27.18 -27.48
N TYR A 495 3.66 26.12 -26.69
CA TYR A 495 2.94 24.93 -27.14
C TYR A 495 1.49 25.21 -27.46
N THR A 496 0.83 26.03 -26.65
CA THR A 496 -0.54 26.49 -26.93
C THR A 496 -0.64 27.19 -28.28
N GLN A 497 0.27 28.12 -28.57
CA GLN A 497 0.30 28.84 -29.84
C GLN A 497 0.55 27.91 -31.02
N ARG A 498 1.49 26.96 -30.89
CA ARG A 498 1.79 25.98 -31.94
C ARG A 498 0.60 25.05 -32.21
N ILE A 499 -0.09 24.59 -31.17
CA ILE A 499 -1.31 23.76 -31.30
C ILE A 499 -2.39 24.56 -32.02
N ALA A 500 -2.63 25.82 -31.63
CA ALA A 500 -3.60 26.69 -32.28
C ALA A 500 -3.29 26.90 -33.77
N GLN A 501 -2.02 27.12 -34.13
CA GLN A 501 -1.58 27.22 -35.52
C GLN A 501 -1.87 25.93 -36.30
N ARG A 502 -1.55 24.76 -35.75
CA ARG A 502 -1.80 23.48 -36.42
C ARG A 502 -3.28 23.20 -36.59
N VAL A 503 -4.10 23.52 -35.60
CA VAL A 503 -5.57 23.38 -35.67
C VAL A 503 -6.17 24.34 -36.70
N ALA A 504 -5.66 25.57 -36.80
CA ALA A 504 -6.13 26.53 -37.80
C ALA A 504 -5.88 26.05 -39.24
N HIS A 505 -4.79 25.32 -39.49
CA HIS A 505 -4.45 24.79 -40.82
C HIS A 505 -5.08 23.42 -41.13
N GLY A 506 -5.10 22.51 -40.14
CA GLY A 506 -5.51 21.12 -40.33
C GLY A 506 -6.90 20.78 -39.79
N GLY A 507 -7.65 21.77 -39.30
CA GLY A 507 -8.94 21.58 -38.65
C GLY A 507 -8.86 20.64 -37.45
N GLU A 508 -9.97 19.96 -37.14
CA GLU A 508 -10.03 19.03 -36.00
C GLU A 508 -9.06 17.85 -36.12
N HIS A 509 -8.69 17.44 -37.33
CA HIS A 509 -7.79 16.31 -37.56
C HIS A 509 -6.37 16.60 -37.08
N ALA A 510 -5.97 17.87 -37.02
CA ALA A 510 -4.69 18.29 -36.47
C ALA A 510 -4.49 17.79 -35.03
N THR A 511 -5.56 17.73 -34.22
CA THR A 511 -5.50 17.28 -32.82
C THR A 511 -5.05 15.83 -32.65
N LYS A 512 -5.20 15.01 -33.70
CA LYS A 512 -4.82 13.59 -33.73
C LYS A 512 -3.39 13.37 -34.25
N THR A 513 -2.74 14.40 -34.78
CA THR A 513 -1.36 14.30 -35.30
C THR A 513 -0.36 14.00 -34.17
N SER A 514 0.77 13.37 -34.51
CA SER A 514 1.81 13.03 -33.52
C SER A 514 2.38 14.27 -32.82
N GLU A 515 2.64 15.35 -33.57
CA GLU A 515 3.13 16.63 -33.02
C GLU A 515 2.14 17.23 -32.03
N VAL A 516 0.87 17.40 -32.40
CA VAL A 516 -0.11 18.01 -31.48
C VAL A 516 -0.32 17.13 -30.24
N ARG A 517 -0.37 15.79 -30.39
CA ARG A 517 -0.50 14.89 -29.24
C ARG A 517 0.70 14.98 -28.28
N SER A 518 1.93 15.09 -28.78
CA SER A 518 3.10 15.23 -27.90
C SER A 518 3.13 16.57 -27.18
N LEU A 519 2.80 17.67 -27.85
CA LEU A 519 2.70 19.01 -27.24
C LEU A 519 1.59 19.08 -26.20
N ARG A 520 0.43 18.48 -26.48
CA ARG A 520 -0.68 18.34 -25.52
C ARG A 520 -0.27 17.54 -24.29
N ASN A 521 0.43 16.42 -24.48
CA ASN A 521 0.96 15.65 -23.37
C ASN A 521 1.91 16.47 -22.49
N ALA A 522 2.79 17.28 -23.08
CA ALA A 522 3.65 18.18 -22.32
C ALA A 522 2.85 19.21 -21.51
N LYS A 523 1.83 19.84 -22.10
CA LYS A 523 0.91 20.76 -21.39
C LYS A 523 0.20 20.06 -20.22
N LYS A 524 -0.32 18.85 -20.45
CA LYS A 524 -0.98 18.02 -19.44
C LYS A 524 -0.07 17.72 -18.26
N GLU A 525 1.19 17.37 -18.51
CA GLU A 525 2.18 17.14 -17.44
C GLU A 525 2.57 18.44 -16.71
N SER A 526 2.64 19.59 -17.40
CA SER A 526 2.83 20.89 -16.72
C SER A 526 1.68 21.20 -15.76
N LEU A 527 0.43 20.96 -16.17
CA LEU A 527 -0.75 21.15 -15.31
C LEU A 527 -0.72 20.23 -14.09
N ARG A 528 -0.32 18.97 -14.27
CA ARG A 528 -0.15 18.02 -13.16
C ARG A 528 0.94 18.44 -12.18
N LEU A 529 2.04 19.03 -12.67
CA LEU A 529 3.07 19.60 -11.81
C LEU A 529 2.54 20.82 -11.03
N PHE A 530 1.82 21.74 -11.68
CA PHE A 530 1.17 22.86 -10.99
C PHE A 530 0.18 22.37 -9.93
N GLU A 531 -0.63 21.36 -10.25
CA GLU A 531 -1.59 20.77 -9.31
C GLU A 531 -0.88 20.15 -8.11
N ALA A 532 0.16 19.33 -8.36
CA ALA A 532 0.97 18.72 -7.30
C ALA A 532 1.65 19.78 -6.42
N PHE A 533 2.16 20.86 -7.01
CA PHE A 533 2.76 21.98 -6.29
C PHE A 533 1.75 22.66 -5.36
N VAL A 534 0.56 22.98 -5.86
CA VAL A 534 -0.49 23.59 -5.03
C VAL A 534 -0.94 22.62 -3.92
N GLU A 535 -1.10 21.34 -4.23
CA GLU A 535 -1.52 20.30 -3.28
C GLU A 535 -0.52 20.17 -2.10
N HIS A 536 0.78 20.18 -2.38
CA HIS A 536 1.82 19.86 -1.39
C HIS A 536 2.50 21.11 -0.78
N SER A 537 2.44 22.28 -1.41
CA SER A 537 3.02 23.54 -0.89
C SER A 537 2.00 24.47 -0.21
N SER A 538 0.81 23.97 0.11
CA SER A 538 -0.28 24.72 0.77
C SER A 538 -0.59 24.25 2.20
N ALA A 539 0.34 23.51 2.82
CA ALA A 539 0.14 22.87 4.12
C ALA A 539 -0.11 23.87 5.26
N ASP A 540 0.61 24.99 5.27
CA ASP A 540 0.50 26.05 6.26
C ASP A 540 0.00 27.37 5.64
N GLU A 541 -0.33 28.34 6.49
CA GLU A 541 -0.86 29.63 6.03
C GLU A 541 0.17 30.41 5.21
N ASN A 542 1.45 30.32 5.57
CA ASN A 542 2.52 30.98 4.84
C ASN A 542 2.70 30.41 3.42
N GLY A 543 2.66 29.08 3.27
CA GLY A 543 2.67 28.42 1.95
C GLY A 543 1.48 28.85 1.10
N ARG A 544 0.26 28.84 1.67
CA ARG A 544 -0.95 29.32 0.97
C ARG A 544 -0.82 30.76 0.48
N GLN A 545 -0.35 31.68 1.32
CA GLN A 545 -0.15 33.07 0.96
C GLN A 545 0.94 33.24 -0.11
N THR A 546 2.02 32.47 -0.01
CA THR A 546 3.13 32.50 -0.97
C THR A 546 2.63 32.10 -2.36
N ILE A 547 1.90 30.98 -2.45
CA ILE A 547 1.29 30.53 -3.71
C ILE A 547 0.31 31.58 -4.24
N ALA A 548 -0.63 32.03 -3.40
CA ALA A 548 -1.69 32.95 -3.82
C ALA A 548 -1.15 34.30 -4.31
N ARG A 549 -0.06 34.81 -3.73
CA ARG A 549 0.50 36.12 -4.09
C ARG A 549 1.50 36.07 -5.23
N HIS A 550 2.37 35.06 -5.26
CA HIS A 550 3.52 35.05 -6.17
C HIS A 550 3.35 34.15 -7.39
N PHE A 551 2.64 33.02 -7.25
CA PHE A 551 2.53 32.02 -8.32
C PHE A 551 1.17 32.07 -9.01
N LEU A 552 0.10 32.15 -8.23
CA LEU A 552 -1.27 32.01 -8.71
C LEU A 552 -1.66 33.04 -9.78
N PRO A 553 -1.34 34.35 -9.68
CA PRO A 553 -1.77 35.32 -10.69
C PRO A 553 -1.21 35.00 -12.09
N LEU A 554 0.09 34.70 -12.16
CA LEU A 554 0.77 34.36 -13.41
C LEU A 554 0.29 33.03 -14.00
N LEU A 555 0.05 32.05 -13.12
CA LEU A 555 -0.49 30.75 -13.52
C LEU A 555 -1.89 30.90 -14.13
N LEU A 556 -2.79 31.62 -13.47
CA LEU A 556 -4.16 31.80 -13.94
C LEU A 556 -4.23 32.61 -15.23
N GLU A 557 -3.42 33.66 -15.37
CA GLU A 557 -3.36 34.45 -16.61
C GLU A 557 -3.07 33.55 -17.82
N VAL A 558 -2.08 32.67 -17.71
CA VAL A 558 -1.68 31.77 -18.81
C VAL A 558 -2.71 30.67 -19.03
N VAL A 559 -3.10 29.95 -17.97
CA VAL A 559 -3.92 28.74 -18.07
C VAL A 559 -5.37 29.06 -18.44
N LEU A 560 -5.96 30.10 -17.85
CA LEU A 560 -7.35 30.46 -18.13
C LEU A 560 -7.52 31.01 -19.55
N SER A 561 -6.58 31.84 -20.00
CA SER A 561 -6.59 32.39 -21.37
C SER A 561 -6.45 31.28 -22.42
N ASP A 562 -5.53 30.34 -22.20
CA ASP A 562 -5.38 29.14 -23.03
C ASP A 562 -6.65 28.29 -23.05
N TYR A 563 -7.21 27.97 -21.88
CA TYR A 563 -8.39 27.11 -21.80
C TYR A 563 -9.59 27.74 -22.50
N LYS A 564 -9.84 29.04 -22.30
CA LYS A 564 -10.97 29.76 -22.93
C LYS A 564 -10.88 29.74 -24.46
N THR A 565 -9.70 29.97 -25.01
CA THR A 565 -9.48 30.14 -26.46
C THR A 565 -9.26 28.83 -27.22
N THR A 566 -8.86 27.75 -26.55
CA THR A 566 -8.60 26.45 -27.18
C THR A 566 -9.89 25.76 -27.64
N VAL A 567 -9.87 25.10 -28.81
CA VAL A 567 -11.00 24.32 -29.34
C VAL A 567 -11.32 23.11 -28.46
N ALA A 568 -12.59 22.70 -28.39
CA ALA A 568 -13.10 21.65 -27.49
C ALA A 568 -12.23 20.37 -27.47
N ASN A 569 -11.88 19.83 -28.64
CA ASN A 569 -11.08 18.60 -28.77
C ASN A 569 -9.63 18.71 -28.29
N ALA A 570 -9.13 19.93 -28.09
CA ALA A 570 -7.78 20.21 -27.62
C ALA A 570 -7.74 20.83 -26.21
N LYS A 571 -8.89 21.07 -25.56
CA LYS A 571 -8.93 21.57 -24.17
C LYS A 571 -8.51 20.46 -23.21
N GLU A 572 -7.61 20.77 -22.28
CA GLU A 572 -7.15 19.78 -21.28
C GLU A 572 -8.03 19.77 -20.04
N SER A 573 -8.50 18.60 -19.64
CA SER A 573 -9.39 18.41 -18.48
C SER A 573 -8.67 18.71 -17.15
N GLU A 574 -7.34 18.57 -17.12
CA GLU A 574 -6.48 18.89 -15.96
C GLU A 574 -6.51 20.37 -15.56
N VAL A 575 -6.95 21.29 -16.43
CA VAL A 575 -7.17 22.68 -16.01
C VAL A 575 -8.25 22.74 -14.93
N LEU A 576 -9.33 21.96 -15.09
CA LEU A 576 -10.42 21.93 -14.13
C LEU A 576 -10.00 21.29 -12.80
N THR A 577 -9.14 20.26 -12.82
CA THR A 577 -8.60 19.66 -11.59
C THR A 577 -7.67 20.62 -10.87
N LEU A 578 -6.78 21.29 -11.59
CA LEU A 578 -5.89 22.32 -11.04
C LEU A 578 -6.70 23.43 -10.36
N LEU A 579 -7.75 23.94 -10.99
CA LEU A 579 -8.61 24.98 -10.39
C LEU A 579 -9.34 24.46 -9.14
N ALA A 580 -9.85 23.23 -9.17
CA ALA A 580 -10.48 22.61 -8.00
C ALA A 580 -9.50 22.46 -6.83
N THR A 581 -8.26 22.07 -7.13
CA THR A 581 -7.16 21.96 -6.15
C THR A 581 -6.77 23.33 -5.60
N CYS A 582 -6.63 24.35 -6.45
CA CYS A 582 -6.42 25.75 -6.01
C CYS A 582 -7.51 26.21 -5.03
N ILE A 583 -8.78 25.97 -5.35
CA ILE A 583 -9.92 26.37 -4.49
C ILE A 583 -9.92 25.62 -3.17
N SER A 584 -9.79 24.30 -3.20
CA SER A 584 -9.84 23.47 -1.99
C SER A 584 -8.64 23.69 -1.05
N LYS A 585 -7.47 23.99 -1.61
CA LYS A 585 -6.23 24.15 -0.82
C LYS A 585 -5.94 25.59 -0.41
N LEU A 586 -6.17 26.56 -1.27
CA LEU A 586 -5.90 27.97 -0.97
C LEU A 586 -7.07 28.65 -0.24
N LYS A 587 -8.28 28.09 -0.33
CA LYS A 587 -9.49 28.53 0.40
C LYS A 587 -9.72 30.05 0.26
N HIS A 588 -9.80 30.78 1.38
CA HIS A 588 -10.03 32.22 1.37
C HIS A 588 -8.99 33.03 0.58
N ALA A 589 -7.75 32.53 0.42
CA ALA A 589 -6.71 33.23 -0.32
C ALA A 589 -6.99 33.30 -1.83
N VAL A 590 -7.81 32.39 -2.37
CA VAL A 590 -8.18 32.36 -3.80
C VAL A 590 -9.58 32.89 -4.08
N ALA A 591 -10.39 33.13 -3.05
CA ALA A 591 -11.75 33.65 -3.19
C ALA A 591 -11.88 34.88 -4.12
N PRO A 592 -10.96 35.88 -4.10
CA PRO A 592 -11.03 37.01 -5.03
C PRO A 592 -10.83 36.65 -6.51
N SER A 593 -10.11 35.55 -6.79
CA SER A 593 -9.82 35.09 -8.15
C SER A 593 -10.86 34.09 -8.67
N ALA A 594 -11.66 33.49 -7.79
CA ALA A 594 -12.62 32.44 -8.13
C ALA A 594 -13.68 32.87 -9.19
N PRO A 595 -14.25 34.09 -9.17
CA PRO A 595 -15.16 34.52 -10.23
C PRO A 595 -14.53 34.51 -11.62
N GLY A 596 -13.28 34.98 -11.75
CA GLY A 596 -12.54 34.98 -13.01
C GLY A 596 -12.18 33.57 -13.49
N MET A 597 -11.91 32.64 -12.57
CA MET A 597 -11.74 31.22 -12.90
C MET A 597 -13.02 30.64 -13.52
N LEU A 598 -14.17 30.88 -12.87
CA LEU A 598 -15.47 30.39 -13.36
C LEU A 598 -15.80 31.00 -14.72
N GLU A 599 -15.67 32.32 -14.89
CA GLU A 599 -15.95 32.98 -16.17
C GLU A 599 -15.15 32.37 -17.33
N ALA A 600 -13.89 32.00 -17.11
CA ALA A 600 -13.04 31.46 -18.16
C ALA A 600 -13.40 30.03 -18.56
N VAL A 601 -13.87 29.19 -17.63
CA VAL A 601 -14.06 27.74 -17.88
C VAL A 601 -15.52 27.31 -17.95
N PHE A 602 -16.46 28.07 -17.39
CA PHE A 602 -17.81 27.58 -17.13
C PHE A 602 -18.61 27.33 -18.41
N GLU A 603 -18.87 28.38 -19.19
CA GLU A 603 -19.69 28.34 -20.39
C GLU A 603 -19.10 27.39 -21.45
N CYS A 604 -17.82 27.57 -21.78
CA CYS A 604 -17.18 26.77 -22.82
C CYS A 604 -17.05 25.28 -22.46
N THR A 605 -16.98 24.91 -21.17
CA THR A 605 -17.01 23.50 -20.74
C THR A 605 -18.42 22.96 -20.74
N LEU A 606 -19.41 23.74 -20.32
CA LEU A 606 -20.81 23.31 -20.28
C LEU A 606 -21.33 22.99 -21.69
N GLU A 607 -20.98 23.82 -22.68
CA GLU A 607 -21.28 23.57 -24.09
C GLU A 607 -20.66 22.27 -24.63
N MET A 608 -19.56 21.78 -24.04
CA MET A 608 -18.95 20.51 -24.41
C MET A 608 -19.71 19.34 -23.81
N ILE A 609 -19.98 19.39 -22.50
CA ILE A 609 -20.48 18.23 -21.74
C ILE A 609 -21.99 18.01 -21.87
N THR A 610 -22.76 19.02 -22.28
CA THR A 610 -24.24 18.94 -22.37
C THR A 610 -24.76 18.50 -23.73
N ARG A 611 -23.90 18.43 -24.77
CA ARG A 611 -24.32 17.99 -26.12
C ARG A 611 -24.80 16.55 -26.15
N ASN A 612 -24.14 15.67 -25.41
CA ASN A 612 -24.50 14.28 -25.22
C ASN A 612 -23.89 13.73 -23.92
N PHE A 613 -24.23 12.49 -23.57
CA PHE A 613 -23.77 11.84 -22.34
C PHE A 613 -22.46 11.05 -22.48
N GLU A 614 -21.86 10.99 -23.67
CA GLU A 614 -20.72 10.11 -23.97
C GLU A 614 -19.40 10.88 -24.14
N ASP A 615 -19.45 12.05 -24.78
CA ASP A 615 -18.27 12.86 -25.06
C ASP A 615 -17.72 13.53 -23.81
N PHE A 616 -16.40 13.74 -23.79
CA PHE A 616 -15.66 14.45 -22.74
C PHE A 616 -15.95 13.97 -21.30
N PRO A 617 -15.83 12.65 -21.01
CA PRO A 617 -16.12 12.12 -19.67
C PRO A 617 -15.20 12.70 -18.59
N GLU A 618 -13.92 12.91 -18.90
CA GLU A 618 -12.97 13.52 -17.96
C GLU A 618 -13.34 14.98 -17.64
N HIS A 619 -13.66 15.80 -18.65
CA HIS A 619 -14.08 17.19 -18.44
C HIS A 619 -15.33 17.25 -17.58
N ARG A 620 -16.27 16.32 -17.77
CA ARG A 620 -17.50 16.24 -17.00
C ARG A 620 -17.23 15.97 -15.52
N VAL A 621 -16.46 14.92 -15.21
CA VAL A 621 -16.08 14.59 -13.83
C VAL A 621 -15.34 15.75 -13.17
N ASN A 622 -14.37 16.34 -13.87
CA ASN A 622 -13.54 17.40 -13.31
C ASN A 622 -14.29 18.74 -13.18
N PHE A 623 -15.28 19.01 -14.05
CA PHE A 623 -16.15 20.17 -13.96
C PHE A 623 -17.01 20.12 -12.69
N PHE A 624 -17.63 18.97 -12.39
CA PHE A 624 -18.40 18.83 -11.15
C PHE A 624 -17.50 18.78 -9.91
N LYS A 625 -16.27 18.26 -10.02
CA LYS A 625 -15.26 18.39 -8.96
C LYS A 625 -14.93 19.85 -8.66
N LEU A 626 -14.77 20.68 -9.69
CA LEU A 626 -14.55 22.13 -9.56
C LEU A 626 -15.75 22.82 -8.91
N LEU A 627 -16.97 22.57 -9.40
CA LEU A 627 -18.20 23.13 -8.83
C LEU A 627 -18.37 22.77 -7.36
N LYS A 628 -18.09 21.52 -6.99
CA LYS A 628 -18.11 21.07 -5.60
C LYS A 628 -17.11 21.85 -4.75
N ALA A 629 -15.86 21.99 -5.21
CA ALA A 629 -14.83 22.76 -4.50
C ALA A 629 -15.23 24.23 -4.32
N VAL A 630 -15.80 24.87 -5.36
CA VAL A 630 -16.30 26.24 -5.27
C VAL A 630 -17.40 26.35 -4.23
N ASN A 631 -18.39 25.45 -4.26
CA ASN A 631 -19.49 25.45 -3.31
C ASN A 631 -19.04 25.25 -1.86
N GLU A 632 -18.04 24.38 -1.62
CA GLU A 632 -17.53 24.10 -0.27
C GLU A 632 -16.63 25.21 0.28
N PHE A 633 -15.75 25.80 -0.54
CA PHE A 633 -14.69 26.69 -0.05
C PHE A 633 -14.78 28.14 -0.51
N CYS A 634 -15.57 28.45 -1.53
CA CYS A 634 -15.68 29.77 -2.16
C CYS A 634 -17.12 30.07 -2.61
N VAL A 635 -18.13 29.74 -1.81
CA VAL A 635 -19.55 29.88 -2.19
C VAL A 635 -19.92 31.32 -2.58
N GLU A 636 -19.29 32.32 -1.97
CA GLU A 636 -19.48 33.73 -2.30
C GLU A 636 -19.17 34.05 -3.77
N ALA A 637 -18.24 33.31 -4.40
CA ALA A 637 -17.93 33.46 -5.81
C ALA A 637 -19.11 33.07 -6.71
N LEU A 638 -19.96 32.11 -6.30
CA LEU A 638 -21.16 31.72 -7.04
C LEU A 638 -22.23 32.80 -7.03
N PHE A 639 -22.24 33.69 -6.05
CA PHE A 639 -23.18 34.82 -6.02
C PHE A 639 -22.68 36.05 -6.78
N ASN A 640 -21.38 36.08 -7.10
CA ASN A 640 -20.73 37.19 -7.80
C ASN A 640 -20.58 36.96 -9.32
N ILE A 641 -21.02 35.80 -9.84
CA ILE A 641 -21.09 35.57 -11.29
C ILE A 641 -22.37 36.19 -11.89
N PRO A 642 -22.37 36.58 -13.18
CA PRO A 642 -23.57 37.04 -13.87
C PRO A 642 -24.75 36.06 -13.76
N ALA A 643 -25.97 36.59 -13.66
CA ALA A 643 -27.19 35.80 -13.45
C ALA A 643 -27.43 34.73 -14.53
N GLU A 644 -27.01 35.00 -15.77
CA GLU A 644 -27.08 34.04 -16.88
C GLU A 644 -26.19 32.82 -16.62
N HIS A 645 -24.97 33.01 -16.11
CA HIS A 645 -24.08 31.92 -15.73
C HIS A 645 -24.58 31.19 -14.47
N PHE A 646 -25.18 31.89 -13.51
CA PHE A 646 -25.80 31.24 -12.35
C PHE A 646 -26.93 30.28 -12.76
N LYS A 647 -27.75 30.67 -13.74
CA LYS A 647 -28.75 29.77 -14.32
C LYS A 647 -28.08 28.54 -14.95
N LEU A 648 -27.02 28.72 -15.72
CA LEU A 648 -26.26 27.62 -16.32
C LEU A 648 -25.67 26.68 -15.26
N VAL A 649 -25.25 27.20 -14.09
CA VAL A 649 -24.85 26.38 -12.92
C VAL A 649 -25.99 25.48 -12.49
N VAL A 650 -27.17 26.05 -12.22
CA VAL A 650 -28.34 25.27 -11.80
C VAL A 650 -28.75 24.26 -12.87
N ASP A 651 -28.75 24.65 -14.15
CA ASP A 651 -29.10 23.77 -15.26
C ASP A 651 -28.09 22.62 -15.41
N SER A 652 -26.79 22.86 -15.19
CA SER A 652 -25.75 21.83 -15.21
C SER A 652 -25.90 20.80 -14.08
N ILE A 653 -26.31 21.26 -12.89
CA ILE A 653 -26.61 20.40 -11.74
C ILE A 653 -27.87 19.57 -12.07
N VAL A 654 -28.94 20.20 -12.59
CA VAL A 654 -30.17 19.51 -13.05
C VAL A 654 -29.86 18.47 -14.13
N TRP A 655 -28.93 18.76 -15.03
CA TRP A 655 -28.49 17.85 -16.08
C TRP A 655 -27.71 16.65 -15.51
N ALA A 656 -26.81 16.88 -14.55
CA ALA A 656 -26.07 15.80 -13.89
C ALA A 656 -26.96 14.79 -13.15
N PHE A 657 -28.08 15.24 -12.56
CA PHE A 657 -29.07 14.34 -11.95
C PHE A 657 -29.70 13.36 -12.95
N LYS A 658 -29.67 13.67 -14.25
CA LYS A 658 -30.25 12.82 -15.31
C LYS A 658 -29.21 11.92 -15.98
N HIS A 659 -27.96 11.97 -15.53
CA HIS A 659 -26.88 11.23 -16.18
C HIS A 659 -26.96 9.74 -15.87
N THR A 660 -26.64 8.94 -16.88
CA THR A 660 -26.48 7.47 -16.80
C THR A 660 -25.24 7.01 -16.01
N GLU A 661 -24.23 7.87 -15.82
CA GLU A 661 -22.97 7.56 -15.13
C GLU A 661 -23.12 7.83 -13.63
N ARG A 662 -22.95 6.78 -12.83
CA ARG A 662 -23.18 6.80 -11.38
C ARG A 662 -22.30 7.83 -10.67
N THR A 663 -21.05 8.03 -11.11
CA THR A 663 -20.10 8.96 -10.48
C THR A 663 -20.53 10.43 -10.63
N VAL A 664 -21.11 10.80 -11.77
CA VAL A 664 -21.62 12.15 -12.04
C VAL A 664 -22.96 12.36 -11.31
N ALA A 665 -23.82 11.33 -11.31
CA ALA A 665 -25.08 11.36 -10.59
C ALA A 665 -24.90 11.41 -9.06
N ASP A 666 -23.97 10.65 -8.49
CA ASP A 666 -23.69 10.61 -7.03
C ASP A 666 -23.05 11.90 -6.52
N THR A 667 -22.25 12.58 -7.35
CA THR A 667 -21.66 13.89 -7.01
C THR A 667 -22.75 14.97 -6.85
N VAL A 668 -23.94 14.75 -7.44
CA VAL A 668 -25.01 15.75 -7.52
C VAL A 668 -26.30 15.30 -6.80
N SER A 669 -26.49 14.02 -6.51
CA SER A 669 -27.74 13.41 -5.99
C SER A 669 -28.14 13.83 -4.56
N GLN A 670 -28.55 15.08 -4.39
CA GLN A 670 -29.51 15.54 -3.39
C GLN A 670 -30.57 16.40 -4.09
N HIS A 671 -31.78 15.84 -4.30
CA HIS A 671 -33.13 16.48 -4.30
C HIS A 671 -34.12 16.07 -5.43
N LEU A 672 -35.41 15.98 -5.04
CA LEU A 672 -36.56 15.31 -5.70
C LEU A 672 -37.43 16.18 -6.64
N ARG A 673 -38.45 15.55 -7.29
CA ARG A 673 -39.72 16.19 -7.73
C ARG A 673 -41.02 15.34 -7.71
N ALA A 674 -42.15 16.07 -7.52
CA ALA A 674 -43.56 15.95 -8.00
C ALA A 674 -44.64 15.11 -7.24
N SER A 675 -45.95 15.47 -7.21
CA SER A 675 -46.63 16.74 -6.82
C SER A 675 -47.96 16.55 -6.05
N ALA A 676 -48.39 15.33 -5.68
CA ALA A 676 -49.66 15.11 -4.95
C ALA A 676 -49.52 14.25 -3.67
N GLN A 677 -48.64 13.24 -3.65
CA GLN A 677 -48.08 12.67 -2.40
C GLN A 677 -47.09 13.64 -1.73
N VAL A 678 -46.68 14.70 -2.45
CA VAL A 678 -45.72 15.74 -2.04
C VAL A 678 -46.17 16.48 -0.79
N ARG A 679 -47.47 16.65 -0.54
CA ARG A 679 -47.90 17.38 0.65
C ARG A 679 -47.57 16.63 1.94
N ALA A 680 -47.85 15.32 2.01
CA ALA A 680 -47.52 14.48 3.16
C ALA A 680 -46.00 14.27 3.28
N PHE A 681 -45.33 14.11 2.15
CA PHE A 681 -43.87 14.03 2.09
C PHE A 681 -43.20 15.32 2.58
N VAL A 682 -43.58 16.49 2.04
CA VAL A 682 -43.04 17.81 2.40
C VAL A 682 -43.31 18.14 3.87
N VAL A 683 -44.49 17.81 4.40
CA VAL A 683 -44.78 17.97 5.83
C VAL A 683 -43.85 17.08 6.66
N GLY A 684 -43.72 15.79 6.34
CA GLY A 684 -42.77 14.91 7.03
C GLY A 684 -41.31 15.33 6.87
N CYS A 685 -40.94 15.96 5.74
CA CYS A 685 -39.62 16.57 5.54
C CYS A 685 -39.38 17.73 6.50
N PHE A 686 -40.37 18.61 6.70
CA PHE A 686 -40.26 19.70 7.69
C PHE A 686 -40.20 19.16 9.12
N ASP A 687 -40.97 18.12 9.44
CA ASP A 687 -40.99 17.50 10.78
C ASP A 687 -39.68 16.76 11.11
N MET A 688 -38.99 16.22 10.09
CA MET A 688 -37.75 15.47 10.22
C MET A 688 -36.49 16.27 9.88
N THR A 689 -36.58 17.59 9.66
CA THR A 689 -35.45 18.47 9.26
C THR A 689 -34.22 18.40 10.17
N LYS A 690 -34.39 18.00 11.43
CA LYS A 690 -33.30 17.91 12.41
C LYS A 690 -32.69 16.52 12.56
N ASP A 691 -33.28 15.51 11.93
CA ASP A 691 -32.86 14.10 11.99
C ASP A 691 -32.60 13.60 10.56
N LEU A 692 -31.35 13.74 10.12
CA LEU A 692 -30.92 13.37 8.78
C LEU A 692 -31.19 11.88 8.46
N PRO A 693 -30.93 10.92 9.36
CA PRO A 693 -31.35 9.52 9.17
C PRO A 693 -32.86 9.34 8.94
N ALA A 694 -33.70 9.93 9.79
CA ALA A 694 -35.16 9.81 9.65
C ALA A 694 -35.66 10.48 8.36
N PHE A 695 -35.09 11.64 8.02
CA PHE A 695 -35.38 12.35 6.78
C PHE A 695 -35.04 11.51 5.55
N LYS A 696 -33.85 10.88 5.52
CA LYS A 696 -33.43 10.00 4.41
C LYS A 696 -34.33 8.78 4.27
N LYS A 697 -34.74 8.17 5.39
CA LYS A 697 -35.69 7.04 5.39
C LYS A 697 -37.05 7.44 4.83
N HIS A 698 -37.60 8.57 5.29
CA HIS A 698 -38.87 9.12 4.79
C HIS A 698 -38.83 9.45 3.29
N LEU A 699 -37.67 9.93 2.81
CA LEU A 699 -37.37 10.13 1.39
C LEU A 699 -37.34 8.83 0.60
N ARG A 700 -36.75 7.77 1.17
CA ARG A 700 -36.67 6.44 0.57
C ARG A 700 -38.05 5.79 0.47
N ASP A 701 -38.82 5.80 1.54
CA ASP A 701 -40.16 5.23 1.59
C ASP A 701 -41.09 5.92 0.58
N PHE A 702 -40.91 7.23 0.38
CA PHE A 702 -41.60 7.99 -0.66
C PHE A 702 -41.18 7.54 -2.08
N LEU A 703 -39.88 7.32 -2.33
CA LEU A 703 -39.39 6.85 -3.63
C LEU A 703 -39.81 5.40 -3.95
N VAL A 704 -39.83 4.50 -2.96
CA VAL A 704 -40.33 3.12 -3.10
C VAL A 704 -41.80 3.11 -3.50
N ASN A 705 -42.63 3.91 -2.81
CA ASN A 705 -44.07 4.03 -3.10
C ASN A 705 -44.38 4.55 -4.52
N ILE A 706 -43.48 5.33 -5.11
CA ILE A 706 -43.64 5.83 -6.50
C ILE A 706 -43.20 4.77 -7.52
N LYS A 707 -42.23 3.91 -7.17
CA LYS A 707 -41.63 2.91 -8.08
C LYS A 707 -42.29 1.53 -8.07
N GLU A 708 -43.13 1.19 -7.09
CA GLU A 708 -43.94 -0.06 -7.12
C GLU A 708 -44.87 -0.16 -8.34
N PHE A 709 -45.18 0.96 -9.01
CA PHE A 709 -45.92 0.98 -10.28
C PHE A 709 -45.06 0.78 -11.54
N ALA A 710 -43.72 0.79 -11.44
CA ALA A 710 -42.79 0.80 -12.58
C ALA A 710 -41.97 -0.49 -12.77
N GLY A 711 -42.00 -1.43 -11.82
CA GLY A 711 -41.38 -2.77 -11.98
C GLY A 711 -39.84 -2.79 -12.05
N GLU A 712 -39.14 -1.75 -11.61
CA GLU A 712 -37.68 -1.69 -11.56
C GLU A 712 -37.10 -2.09 -10.18
N ASP A 713 -35.87 -2.61 -10.19
CA ASP A 713 -35.14 -3.10 -9.01
C ASP A 713 -34.88 -1.99 -7.98
N ASN A 714 -35.23 -2.24 -6.72
CA ASN A 714 -35.17 -1.27 -5.61
C ASN A 714 -33.83 -1.28 -4.85
N ALA A 715 -32.85 -2.09 -5.29
CA ALA A 715 -31.55 -2.24 -4.64
C ALA A 715 -30.77 -0.91 -4.47
N ASP A 716 -30.95 0.03 -5.42
CA ASP A 716 -30.23 1.32 -5.41
C ASP A 716 -30.65 2.28 -4.29
N LEU A 717 -31.84 2.11 -3.72
CA LEU A 717 -32.36 2.97 -2.66
C LEU A 717 -31.66 2.75 -1.31
N PHE A 718 -31.05 1.57 -1.13
CA PHE A 718 -30.31 1.20 0.07
C PHE A 718 -28.81 1.40 -0.08
N LEU A 719 -28.34 2.01 -1.17
CA LEU A 719 -26.90 2.05 -1.45
C LEU A 719 -26.11 2.80 -0.39
N GLU A 720 -26.62 3.92 0.11
CA GLU A 720 -25.90 4.69 1.13
C GLU A 720 -25.79 3.90 2.45
N GLU A 721 -26.84 3.18 2.85
CA GLU A 721 -26.79 2.30 4.02
C GLU A 721 -25.89 1.08 3.78
N ASN A 722 -25.94 0.49 2.59
CA ASN A 722 -25.08 -0.63 2.20
C ASN A 722 -23.60 -0.19 2.13
N LEU A 723 -23.32 1.00 1.60
CA LEU A 723 -21.99 1.61 1.55
C LEU A 723 -21.50 1.96 2.95
N ALA A 724 -22.33 2.58 3.79
CA ALA A 724 -21.97 2.89 5.18
C ALA A 724 -21.73 1.62 6.00
N MET A 725 -22.60 0.60 5.87
CA MET A 725 -22.40 -0.71 6.49
C MET A 725 -21.15 -1.41 5.94
N SER A 726 -20.87 -1.30 4.65
CA SER A 726 -19.67 -1.88 4.03
C SER A 726 -18.41 -1.16 4.51
N GLN A 727 -18.42 0.17 4.59
CA GLN A 727 -17.32 0.99 5.10
C GLN A 727 -17.05 0.69 6.57
N GLU A 728 -18.10 0.60 7.39
CA GLU A 728 -17.98 0.23 8.79
C GLU A 728 -17.42 -1.20 8.95
N ARG A 729 -17.92 -2.17 8.16
CA ARG A 729 -17.35 -3.53 8.15
C ARG A 729 -15.89 -3.54 7.73
N LEU A 730 -15.52 -2.80 6.70
CA LEU A 730 -14.13 -2.68 6.23
C LEU A 730 -13.25 -2.00 7.29
N HIS A 731 -13.76 -0.99 7.99
CA HIS A 731 -13.06 -0.32 9.06
C HIS A 731 -12.82 -1.26 10.25
N GLN A 732 -13.86 -1.98 10.68
CA GLN A 732 -13.76 -2.98 11.74
C GLN A 732 -12.82 -4.12 11.37
N ASP A 733 -12.88 -4.62 10.12
CA ASP A 733 -11.96 -5.64 9.60
C ASP A 733 -10.51 -5.13 9.61
N THR A 734 -10.29 -3.88 9.18
CA THR A 734 -8.96 -3.25 9.20
C THR A 734 -8.41 -3.14 10.62
N ILE A 735 -9.23 -2.71 11.59
CA ILE A 735 -8.84 -2.65 13.00
C ILE A 735 -8.48 -4.04 13.54
N ALA A 736 -9.31 -5.04 13.25
CA ALA A 736 -9.06 -6.42 13.68
C ALA A 736 -7.75 -6.96 13.08
N ARG A 737 -7.48 -6.69 11.80
CA ARG A 737 -6.23 -7.09 11.12
C ARG A 737 -5.01 -6.34 11.67
N LEU A 738 -5.14 -5.06 12.03
CA LEU A 738 -4.07 -4.29 12.68
C LEU A 738 -3.73 -4.81 14.09
N ALA A 739 -4.69 -5.43 14.78
CA ALA A 739 -4.49 -5.97 16.13
C ALA A 739 -3.58 -7.21 16.15
N VAL A 740 -3.45 -7.93 15.03
CA VAL A 740 -2.59 -9.11 14.92
C VAL A 740 -1.28 -8.75 14.20
N PRO A 741 -0.13 -8.81 14.88
CA PRO A 741 1.15 -8.50 14.26
C PRO A 741 1.41 -9.39 13.03
N GLY A 742 1.63 -8.76 11.88
CA GLY A 742 1.98 -9.43 10.62
C GLY A 742 0.82 -9.60 9.63
N LEU A 743 -0.45 -9.46 10.04
CA LEU A 743 -1.57 -9.52 9.08
C LEU A 743 -1.61 -8.32 8.13
N VAL A 744 -1.27 -7.13 8.64
CA VAL A 744 -1.08 -5.93 7.82
C VAL A 744 0.42 -5.70 7.62
N ASN A 745 0.80 -5.63 6.34
CA ASN A 745 2.17 -5.36 5.91
C ASN A 745 2.68 -4.06 6.56
N LEU A 746 3.90 -4.06 7.07
CA LEU A 746 4.51 -2.89 7.72
C LEU A 746 4.53 -1.64 6.82
N TYR A 747 4.50 -1.81 5.49
CA TYR A 747 4.41 -0.68 4.55
C TYR A 747 3.02 -0.06 4.46
N GLU A 748 1.97 -0.88 4.59
CA GLU A 748 0.57 -0.47 4.52
C GLU A 748 0.04 0.09 5.84
N ARG A 749 0.78 -0.12 6.94
CA ARG A 749 0.44 0.49 8.21
C ARG A 749 0.57 2.01 8.08
N PRO A 750 -0.43 2.79 8.55
CA PRO A 750 -0.29 4.23 8.70
C PRO A 750 1.02 4.51 9.45
N ASP A 751 1.74 5.55 9.05
CA ASP A 751 2.93 6.01 9.77
C ASP A 751 2.48 6.44 11.18
N GLY A 752 2.34 5.48 12.08
CA GLY A 752 2.36 5.76 13.50
C GLY A 752 3.71 6.39 13.79
N ASN A 753 3.75 7.36 14.69
CA ASN A 753 4.96 7.99 15.23
C ASN A 753 5.87 6.96 15.97
N ALA A 754 6.06 5.76 15.44
CA ALA A 754 7.00 4.75 15.91
C ALA A 754 8.45 5.22 15.74
N ASP A 755 8.70 6.24 14.91
CA ASP A 755 10.01 6.89 14.86
C ASP A 755 10.30 7.76 16.11
N ASP A 756 9.32 8.01 17.00
CA ASP A 756 9.50 8.85 18.20
C ASP A 756 9.56 8.06 19.53
N MET A 757 9.30 6.74 19.54
CA MET A 757 9.30 5.95 20.79
C MET A 757 10.47 4.96 20.94
N SER A 758 11.26 4.67 19.90
CA SER A 758 12.43 3.78 20.01
C SER A 758 13.75 4.52 20.19
N ASP A 759 13.77 5.84 19.99
CA ASP A 759 14.97 6.68 20.04
C ASP A 759 14.95 7.69 21.22
N LEU A 760 14.09 7.45 22.24
CA LEU A 760 14.09 8.15 23.54
C LEU A 760 14.66 7.27 24.65
#